data_AF-A0AAD8YFC3-F1
#
_entry.id   AF-A0AAD8YFC3-F1
#
_cell.length_a   1.000
_cell.length_b   1.000
_cell.length_c   1.000
_cell.angle_alpha   90.00
_cell.angle_beta   90.00
_cell.angle_gamma   90.00
#
_symmetry.space_group_name_H-M   'P 1'
#
loop_
_entity.id
_entity.type
_entity.pdbx_description
1 polymer ?
#
loop_
_entity_poly.entity_id
_entity_poly.type
_entity_poly.pdbx_seq_one_letter_code
_entity_poly.pdbx_strand_id
1 'polypeptide(L)'
;MHYNLLVTMTTALNPSTHIITLKENSTTHYHLRGLRQQQHDIQRWTQFCASVFAYKPSPPPPEYFARHFYNDPRCDASLVRVMIHCPNAANDEEAQKMTGEIVSSVRIFRRTLSTGGSNSGGATIEAGGIGEVCTSPDHQRRGLSKILLKDVINIMSTTSCDGVGDSGGMMSCSLLHANPEFRPVYNKVGGYECVPSKWSLVPIKLIELVINSTDGTNKWTTRQAIFPQDVSQLKALHTEYSEKRLITITRSTEYWTNYVSAELGESLWVLEDNASIVAWLSIRKRGDRYQLREFGADNKYSISNVISFALKRLLGVALQQIGEDVHVDSDKKVSLLLPTFILSDMQQEKLNGATNEVGSNLVDDCLLFDNDNVIEENDDGWMYAVFDKNPSRAIPDPSLNTFCDSAVALSKLVKELHLNKLLFLLSAASKSSLFADAQVADVCESLQPFTYDSGDTKAATTIVSYDDAPWIQLDLSDSQLANGAQLTITGGTASQVITSADLSSNGFSAVFDGSSVSVVLSSPGGVRGNGNTSRFVVSNVKVGLCRDDGIADSICGDLDDRIPSTDVRMGRIGGCTGWLISEDVFIQAGHCGTPSSSTRIHFVYGTGSAAPEDQYAVDVPSYQGVDGGVGNDWGAGRLLPNSVTGKLPGVAQSEKCGSSGCGWFNLGPVPSTTSGNNIRITGYGTAAVDSRSQKTHVGALTTIGSDYIRYVPDTTVKGGYAIGVHTHGGCSATGGSNQGTRIDKPEFAAHVEYLLGLGDCETNSDCDDGIFCNGVEVCDAGRCVYGVPVTCDDGLACTDDICNEDAEMCENPAKTCSGPGLSGLCLEPSGDCACSGSLKKVQVDIVTDNYPGETTWTVTDKCGSAGAILSGGTTPLVTAFAVIMAKEVTL
;
A
#
# COMPACT_ATOMS: atom_id res chain seq x y z
N MET A 1 -9.43 57.36 32.76
CA MET A 1 -8.31 56.43 32.47
C MET A 1 -8.92 55.18 31.86
N HIS A 2 -8.45 54.77 30.67
CA HIS A 2 -8.68 53.42 30.10
C HIS A 2 -7.79 52.40 30.86
N TYR A 3 -7.86 51.06 30.71
CA TYR A 3 -8.37 50.13 29.69
C TYR A 3 -9.11 48.97 30.39
N ASN A 4 -10.30 48.53 29.95
CA ASN A 4 -10.66 47.65 28.82
C ASN A 4 -10.34 46.15 29.01
N LEU A 5 -11.40 45.34 28.94
CA LEU A 5 -11.39 43.88 28.78
C LEU A 5 -10.60 43.48 27.52
N LEU A 6 -9.92 42.34 27.61
CA LEU A 6 -9.63 41.51 26.44
C LEU A 6 -10.00 40.06 26.79
N VAL A 7 -11.10 39.60 26.19
CA VAL A 7 -11.45 38.18 26.14
C VAL A 7 -10.61 37.56 25.04
N THR A 8 -9.71 36.65 25.39
CA THR A 8 -9.15 35.67 24.44
C THR A 8 -9.89 34.36 24.65
N MET A 9 -10.76 34.02 23.70
CA MET A 9 -11.35 32.68 23.66
C MET A 9 -10.24 31.70 23.30
N THR A 10 -9.84 30.84 24.21
CA THR A 10 -9.11 29.63 23.85
C THR A 10 -10.05 28.72 23.09
N THR A 11 -9.61 28.28 21.90
CA THR A 11 -10.28 27.23 21.14
C THR A 11 -10.46 25.99 22.01
N ALA A 12 -11.63 25.34 21.92
CA ALA A 12 -12.01 24.26 22.82
C ALA A 12 -10.98 23.12 22.80
N LEU A 13 -10.21 22.99 23.89
CA LEU A 13 -9.48 21.77 24.21
C LEU A 13 -10.47 20.61 24.25
N ASN A 14 -10.07 19.42 23.79
CA ASN A 14 -10.83 18.20 24.07
C ASN A 14 -11.08 18.14 25.59
N PRO A 15 -12.31 17.84 26.03
CA PRO A 15 -12.63 17.83 27.45
C PRO A 15 -11.75 16.80 28.14
N SER A 16 -10.94 17.23 29.12
CA SER A 16 -9.96 16.34 29.77
C SER A 16 -10.58 15.18 30.55
N THR A 17 -11.91 15.16 30.70
CA THR A 17 -12.65 14.04 31.27
C THR A 17 -13.58 13.46 30.21
N HIS A 18 -13.49 12.15 29.99
CA HIS A 18 -14.30 11.39 29.04
C HIS A 18 -15.13 10.35 29.79
N ILE A 19 -16.39 10.14 29.37
CA ILE A 19 -17.30 9.14 29.94
C ILE A 19 -17.69 8.19 28.82
N ILE A 20 -17.56 6.89 29.06
CA ILE A 20 -17.84 5.83 28.07
C ILE A 20 -18.80 4.82 28.69
N THR A 21 -19.94 4.62 28.05
CA THR A 21 -20.91 3.58 28.41
C THR A 21 -20.47 2.23 27.84
N LEU A 22 -20.50 1.19 28.66
CA LEU A 22 -20.16 -0.19 28.26
C LEU A 22 -21.42 -0.98 27.89
N LYS A 23 -21.26 -2.15 27.27
CA LYS A 23 -22.37 -3.05 26.84
C LYS A 23 -23.35 -3.41 27.97
N GLU A 24 -22.90 -3.41 29.22
CA GLU A 24 -23.72 -3.67 30.42
C GLU A 24 -24.49 -2.43 30.92
N ASN A 25 -24.50 -1.34 30.14
CA ASN A 25 -25.04 -0.03 30.51
C ASN A 25 -24.33 0.65 31.71
N SER A 26 -23.13 0.17 32.07
CA SER A 26 -22.26 0.75 33.09
C SER A 26 -21.36 1.84 32.50
N THR A 27 -21.20 2.97 33.18
CA THR A 27 -20.37 4.09 32.72
C THR A 27 -18.97 4.04 33.32
N THR A 28 -17.93 4.07 32.49
CA THR A 28 -16.54 4.25 32.92
C THR A 28 -16.06 5.68 32.65
N HIS A 29 -15.40 6.30 33.64
CA HIS A 29 -14.80 7.63 33.48
C HIS A 29 -13.29 7.52 33.24
N TYR A 30 -12.79 8.39 32.39
CA TYR A 30 -11.38 8.53 32.07
C TYR A 30 -10.94 9.98 32.14
N HIS A 31 -9.69 10.22 32.52
CA HIS A 31 -9.07 11.53 32.54
C HIS A 31 -7.80 11.57 31.69
N LEU A 32 -7.78 12.44 30.68
CA LEU A 32 -6.63 12.68 29.81
C LEU A 32 -5.71 13.72 30.45
N ARG A 33 -4.42 13.39 30.59
CA ARG A 33 -3.39 14.32 31.04
C ARG A 33 -2.01 14.03 30.44
N GLY A 34 -1.10 15.00 30.55
CA GLY A 34 0.34 14.73 30.41
C GLY A 34 0.90 14.02 31.65
N LEU A 35 2.06 13.37 31.52
CA LEU A 35 2.84 12.97 32.68
C LEU A 35 3.45 14.18 33.38
N ARG A 36 3.69 14.04 34.68
CA ARG A 36 4.44 15.02 35.47
C ARG A 36 5.93 14.70 35.39
N GLN A 37 6.78 15.72 35.46
CA GLN A 37 8.23 15.58 35.57
C GLN A 37 8.65 15.09 36.97
N GLN A 38 8.15 13.91 37.38
CA GLN A 38 8.36 13.26 38.66
C GLN A 38 8.72 11.80 38.42
N GLN A 39 9.81 11.33 39.03
CA GLN A 39 10.35 9.98 38.81
C GLN A 39 9.29 8.88 38.99
N HIS A 40 8.42 9.00 39.99
CA HIS A 40 7.33 8.06 40.25
C HIS A 40 6.24 8.04 39.15
N ASP A 41 5.88 9.19 38.58
CA ASP A 41 4.86 9.25 37.51
C ASP A 41 5.41 8.66 36.20
N ILE A 42 6.70 8.87 35.93
CA ILE A 42 7.43 8.28 34.81
C ILE A 42 7.57 6.76 35.00
N GLN A 43 7.97 6.28 36.19
CA GLN A 43 8.09 4.84 36.49
C GLN A 43 6.77 4.08 36.30
N ARG A 44 5.64 4.67 36.70
CA ARG A 44 4.30 4.08 36.48
C ARG A 44 4.00 3.93 34.98
N TRP A 45 4.35 4.94 34.19
CA TRP A 45 4.17 4.89 32.73
C TRP A 45 5.09 3.88 32.05
N THR A 46 6.36 3.76 32.45
CA THR A 46 7.27 2.76 31.86
C THR A 46 6.87 1.33 32.20
N GLN A 47 6.37 1.10 33.42
CA GLN A 47 5.76 -0.17 33.83
C GLN A 47 4.51 -0.51 33.00
N PHE A 48 3.61 0.47 32.79
CA PHE A 48 2.44 0.31 31.94
C PHE A 48 2.81 0.01 30.47
N CYS A 49 3.78 0.70 29.89
CA CYS A 49 4.21 0.41 28.51
C CYS A 49 4.78 -1.01 28.40
N ALA A 50 5.61 -1.41 29.35
CA ALA A 50 6.20 -2.76 29.37
C ALA A 50 5.15 -3.87 29.53
N SER A 51 4.09 -3.66 30.33
CA SER A 51 3.03 -4.66 30.47
C SER A 51 2.20 -4.81 29.20
N VAL A 52 1.86 -3.72 28.50
CA VAL A 52 1.10 -3.80 27.25
C VAL A 52 1.94 -4.35 26.09
N PHE A 53 3.26 -4.10 26.05
CA PHE A 53 4.16 -4.67 25.04
C PHE A 53 4.71 -6.06 25.38
N ALA A 54 4.23 -6.70 26.45
CA ALA A 54 4.67 -8.03 26.89
C ALA A 54 4.40 -9.18 25.89
N TYR A 55 3.49 -8.99 24.92
CA TYR A 55 3.17 -9.99 23.89
C TYR A 55 4.29 -10.22 22.86
N LYS A 56 5.28 -9.31 22.77
CA LYS A 56 6.33 -9.37 21.74
C LYS A 56 7.29 -10.54 22.00
N PRO A 57 7.84 -11.22 20.96
CA PRO A 57 8.80 -12.32 21.14
C PRO A 57 10.06 -11.96 21.96
N SER A 58 10.43 -10.68 22.00
CA SER A 58 11.43 -10.11 22.90
C SER A 58 10.84 -8.85 23.56
N PRO A 59 10.15 -8.98 24.71
CA PRO A 59 9.48 -7.85 25.36
C PRO A 59 10.44 -6.73 25.78
N PRO A 60 10.11 -5.45 25.53
CA PRO A 60 10.86 -4.33 26.11
C PRO A 60 10.54 -4.19 27.61
N PRO A 61 11.53 -4.24 28.51
CA PRO A 61 11.31 -4.09 29.95
C PRO A 61 11.09 -2.61 30.33
N PRO A 62 10.61 -2.28 31.54
CA PRO A 62 10.37 -0.89 31.96
C PRO A 62 11.61 0.01 31.84
N GLU A 63 12.81 -0.55 32.00
CA GLU A 63 14.09 0.14 31.88
C GLU A 63 14.36 0.63 30.45
N TYR A 64 13.83 -0.04 29.42
CA TYR A 64 13.94 0.40 28.03
C TYR A 64 13.21 1.74 27.81
N PHE A 65 11.95 1.82 28.25
CA PHE A 65 11.15 3.05 28.15
C PHE A 65 11.73 4.17 29.03
N ALA A 66 12.25 3.83 30.21
CA ALA A 66 12.93 4.78 31.08
C ALA A 66 14.19 5.37 30.41
N ARG A 67 15.03 4.52 29.81
CA ARG A 67 16.23 4.94 29.06
C ARG A 67 15.85 5.82 27.86
N HIS A 68 14.86 5.41 27.08
CA HIS A 68 14.33 6.18 25.95
C HIS A 68 13.69 7.52 26.35
N PHE A 69 13.28 7.69 27.62
CA PHE A 69 12.79 8.96 28.15
C PHE A 69 13.95 9.84 28.66
N TYR A 70 14.76 9.33 29.59
CA TYR A 70 15.81 10.11 30.25
C TYR A 70 17.00 10.45 29.37
N ASN A 71 17.31 9.63 28.36
CA ASN A 71 18.42 9.88 27.44
C ASN A 71 18.03 10.78 26.25
N ASP A 72 16.75 11.12 26.11
CA ASP A 72 16.27 12.08 25.12
C ASP A 72 16.64 13.51 25.57
N PRO A 73 17.43 14.29 24.80
CA PRO A 73 17.85 15.64 25.21
C PRO A 73 16.71 16.60 25.54
N ARG A 74 15.47 16.33 25.09
CA ARG A 74 14.31 17.16 25.42
C ARG A 74 13.48 16.65 26.59
N CYS A 75 13.56 15.36 26.92
CA CYS A 75 12.96 14.64 28.07
C CYS A 75 11.70 15.25 28.75
N ASP A 76 10.74 15.75 27.97
CA ASP A 76 9.55 16.44 28.46
C ASP A 76 8.41 15.46 28.76
N ALA A 77 8.07 15.29 30.04
CA ALA A 77 6.98 14.42 30.47
C ALA A 77 5.59 14.92 30.01
N SER A 78 5.40 16.22 29.77
CA SER A 78 4.11 16.77 29.37
C SER A 78 3.68 16.35 27.95
N LEU A 79 4.68 16.01 27.12
CA LEU A 79 4.55 15.43 25.78
C LEU A 79 4.29 13.91 25.79
N VAL A 80 4.35 13.27 26.97
CA VAL A 80 3.82 11.92 27.16
C VAL A 80 2.37 12.04 27.64
N ARG A 81 1.44 11.70 26.76
CA ARG A 81 0.00 11.80 27.03
C ARG A 81 -0.50 10.44 27.51
N VAL A 82 -1.32 10.47 28.56
CA VAL A 82 -1.87 9.28 29.20
C VAL A 82 -3.35 9.44 29.48
N MET A 83 -4.06 8.31 29.38
CA MET A 83 -5.43 8.18 29.85
C MET A 83 -5.43 7.49 31.21
N ILE A 84 -6.01 8.16 32.21
CA ILE A 84 -6.17 7.67 33.58
C ILE A 84 -7.57 7.11 33.75
N HIS A 85 -7.71 5.91 34.29
CA HIS A 85 -9.01 5.31 34.63
C HIS A 85 -9.46 5.78 36.02
N CYS A 86 -10.68 6.35 36.09
CA CYS A 86 -11.25 6.97 37.29
C CYS A 86 -12.62 6.35 37.62
N PRO A 87 -12.70 5.10 38.12
CA PRO A 87 -13.96 4.37 38.28
C PRO A 87 -14.96 5.03 39.24
N ASN A 88 -14.51 5.90 40.16
CA ASN A 88 -15.34 6.51 41.19
C ASN A 88 -15.34 8.05 41.10
N ALA A 89 -15.71 8.63 39.96
CA ALA A 89 -15.66 10.09 39.73
C ALA A 89 -16.42 10.96 40.76
N ALA A 90 -17.34 10.38 41.55
CA ALA A 90 -18.09 11.09 42.58
C ALA A 90 -17.32 11.37 43.89
N ASN A 91 -16.24 10.62 44.19
CA ASN A 91 -15.50 10.71 45.46
C ASN A 91 -14.00 10.94 45.19
N ASP A 92 -13.42 12.04 45.69
CA ASP A 92 -12.00 12.40 45.49
C ASP A 92 -11.54 12.40 44.01
N GLU A 93 -12.32 13.07 43.14
CA GLU A 93 -12.08 13.18 41.69
C GLU A 93 -10.63 13.61 41.37
N GLU A 94 -10.13 14.68 42.02
CA GLU A 94 -8.76 15.18 41.82
C GLU A 94 -7.66 14.23 42.30
N ALA A 95 -7.93 13.40 43.31
CA ALA A 95 -6.97 12.37 43.73
C ALA A 95 -6.88 11.27 42.67
N GLN A 96 -8.02 10.79 42.17
CA GLN A 96 -8.07 9.74 41.14
C GLN A 96 -7.44 10.18 39.81
N LYS A 97 -7.59 11.44 39.39
CA LYS A 97 -6.89 12.00 38.21
C LYS A 97 -5.35 11.88 38.31
N MET A 98 -4.82 11.84 39.53
CA MET A 98 -3.39 11.78 39.82
C MET A 98 -2.88 10.36 40.12
N THR A 99 -3.62 9.58 40.92
CA THR A 99 -3.21 8.26 41.42
C THR A 99 -3.90 7.09 40.71
N GLY A 100 -4.96 7.32 39.95
CA GLY A 100 -5.66 6.31 39.15
C GLY A 100 -4.76 5.64 38.11
N GLU A 101 -5.19 4.48 37.64
CA GLU A 101 -4.43 3.61 36.74
C GLU A 101 -4.20 4.25 35.37
N ILE A 102 -2.98 4.16 34.83
CA ILE A 102 -2.71 4.51 33.44
C ILE A 102 -3.20 3.34 32.58
N VAL A 103 -4.14 3.60 31.67
CA VAL A 103 -4.76 2.55 30.81
C VAL A 103 -4.52 2.75 29.33
N SER A 104 -4.00 3.91 28.92
CA SER A 104 -3.55 4.17 27.55
C SER A 104 -2.48 5.26 27.51
N SER A 105 -1.57 5.22 26.53
CA SER A 105 -0.53 6.23 26.34
C SER A 105 -0.21 6.49 24.86
N VAL A 106 0.28 7.71 24.59
CA VAL A 106 0.92 8.16 23.34
C VAL A 106 2.03 9.15 23.72
N ARG A 107 3.23 9.05 23.16
CA ARG A 107 4.34 10.00 23.37
C ARG A 107 4.67 10.78 22.09
N ILE A 108 4.93 12.09 22.24
CA ILE A 108 5.55 12.92 21.21
C ILE A 108 7.06 13.01 21.46
N PHE A 109 7.85 12.39 20.60
CA PHE A 109 9.29 12.59 20.44
C PHE A 109 9.55 13.87 19.64
N ARG A 110 9.75 14.98 20.33
CA ARG A 110 10.09 16.24 19.64
C ARG A 110 11.50 16.16 19.03
N ARG A 111 11.62 16.42 17.72
CA ARG A 111 12.86 16.33 16.94
C ARG A 111 13.04 17.58 16.09
N THR A 112 14.30 17.89 15.80
CA THR A 112 14.67 18.77 14.69
C THR A 112 15.14 17.88 13.54
N LEU A 113 14.57 18.07 12.36
CA LEU A 113 15.00 17.40 11.14
C LEU A 113 15.76 18.41 10.27
N SER A 114 16.84 17.96 9.64
CA SER A 114 17.38 18.64 8.45
C SER A 114 16.51 18.29 7.26
N THR A 115 16.40 19.20 6.30
CA THR A 115 15.75 18.98 4.99
C THR A 115 16.77 18.74 3.86
N GLY A 116 18.07 18.69 4.18
CA GLY A 116 19.16 18.55 3.21
C GLY A 116 19.35 19.78 2.30
N GLY A 117 20.01 19.59 1.16
CA GLY A 117 19.95 20.51 0.00
C GLY A 117 20.74 21.83 0.09
N SER A 118 21.61 22.02 1.09
CA SER A 118 22.33 23.30 1.28
C SER A 118 23.81 23.11 1.62
N ASN A 119 24.67 23.80 0.87
CA ASN A 119 26.12 23.92 1.12
C ASN A 119 26.45 24.55 2.50
N SER A 120 25.47 25.22 3.11
CA SER A 120 25.59 25.95 4.39
C SER A 120 25.10 25.14 5.60
N GLY A 121 24.73 23.87 5.41
CA GLY A 121 23.85 23.13 6.32
C GLY A 121 22.39 23.28 5.88
N GLY A 122 21.63 22.18 5.91
CA GLY A 122 20.23 22.14 5.48
C GLY A 122 19.33 23.09 6.27
N ALA A 123 18.22 23.52 5.67
CA ALA A 123 17.17 24.17 6.44
C ALA A 123 16.60 23.15 7.44
N THR A 124 16.27 23.60 8.66
CA THR A 124 15.75 22.72 9.70
C THR A 124 14.26 22.95 9.95
N ILE A 125 13.55 21.86 10.27
CA ILE A 125 12.14 21.86 10.66
C ILE A 125 11.98 21.16 12.01
N GLU A 126 11.00 21.60 12.80
CA GLU A 126 10.59 20.89 14.02
C GLU A 126 9.54 19.84 13.65
N ALA A 127 9.71 18.61 14.14
CA ALA A 127 8.82 17.50 13.88
C ALA A 127 8.49 16.74 15.18
N GLY A 128 7.29 16.17 15.25
CA GLY A 128 6.89 15.31 16.36
C GLY A 128 6.89 13.83 15.93
N GLY A 129 7.83 13.04 16.42
CA GLY A 129 7.74 11.59 16.29
C GLY A 129 6.65 11.03 17.20
N ILE A 130 5.73 10.18 16.73
CA ILE A 130 4.78 9.49 17.62
C ILE A 130 5.29 8.09 17.96
N GLY A 131 5.26 7.75 19.26
CA GLY A 131 5.65 6.44 19.76
C GLY A 131 5.01 6.10 21.11
N GLU A 132 5.39 4.94 21.66
CA GLU A 132 4.81 4.34 22.87
C GLU A 132 3.26 4.30 22.85
N VAL A 133 2.66 4.19 21.67
CA VAL A 133 1.20 4.11 21.48
C VAL A 133 0.71 2.75 21.98
N CYS A 134 -0.04 2.75 23.08
CA CYS A 134 -0.55 1.52 23.68
C CYS A 134 -1.83 1.75 24.51
N THR A 135 -2.64 0.70 24.63
CA THR A 135 -3.88 0.67 25.44
C THR A 135 -3.99 -0.70 26.11
N SER A 136 -4.26 -0.73 27.41
CA SER A 136 -4.47 -1.97 28.17
C SER A 136 -5.56 -2.83 27.51
N PRO A 137 -5.38 -4.16 27.34
CA PRO A 137 -6.37 -5.04 26.73
C PRO A 137 -7.80 -4.84 27.26
N ASP A 138 -7.95 -4.74 28.59
CA ASP A 138 -9.25 -4.56 29.25
C ASP A 138 -9.95 -3.24 28.86
N HIS A 139 -9.18 -2.27 28.33
CA HIS A 139 -9.62 -0.93 27.93
C HIS A 139 -9.58 -0.70 26.40
N GLN A 140 -9.26 -1.73 25.61
CA GLN A 140 -9.33 -1.67 24.15
C GLN A 140 -10.78 -1.63 23.65
N ARG A 141 -10.96 -1.31 22.35
CA ARG A 141 -12.25 -1.06 21.69
C ARG A 141 -13.10 0.08 22.30
N ARG A 142 -12.53 0.89 23.20
CA ARG A 142 -13.16 2.08 23.82
C ARG A 142 -12.70 3.42 23.23
N GLY A 143 -12.04 3.42 22.05
CA GLY A 143 -11.60 4.65 21.36
C GLY A 143 -10.51 5.49 22.05
N LEU A 144 -9.90 5.02 23.15
CA LEU A 144 -8.94 5.81 23.94
C LEU A 144 -7.70 6.27 23.13
N SER A 145 -7.19 5.42 22.25
CA SER A 145 -6.10 5.75 21.33
C SER A 145 -6.49 6.86 20.35
N LYS A 146 -7.72 6.84 19.81
CA LYS A 146 -8.27 7.91 18.93
C LYS A 146 -8.35 9.25 19.66
N ILE A 147 -8.70 9.25 20.95
CA ILE A 147 -8.74 10.46 21.79
C ILE A 147 -7.32 11.01 22.00
N LEU A 148 -6.37 10.16 22.41
CA LEU A 148 -4.97 10.56 22.63
C LEU A 148 -4.30 11.04 21.33
N LEU A 149 -4.57 10.41 20.18
CA LEU A 149 -4.05 10.84 18.88
C LEU A 149 -4.54 12.24 18.49
N LYS A 150 -5.83 12.54 18.69
CA LYS A 150 -6.36 13.90 18.46
C LYS A 150 -5.70 14.94 19.38
N ASP A 151 -5.46 14.60 20.65
CA ASP A 151 -4.79 15.49 21.61
C ASP A 151 -3.33 15.78 21.22
N VAL A 152 -2.53 14.77 20.84
CA VAL A 152 -1.14 15.01 20.41
C VAL A 152 -1.05 15.78 19.10
N ILE A 153 -1.95 15.56 18.14
CA ILE A 153 -1.98 16.31 16.88
C ILE A 153 -2.34 17.78 17.15
N ASN A 154 -3.29 18.04 18.05
CA ASN A 154 -3.59 19.40 18.48
C ASN A 154 -2.37 20.06 19.16
N ILE A 155 -1.64 19.35 20.03
CA ILE A 155 -0.40 19.86 20.64
C ILE A 155 0.64 20.20 19.56
N MET A 156 0.87 19.33 18.58
CA MET A 156 1.87 19.56 17.53
C MET A 156 1.50 20.74 16.60
N SER A 157 0.21 20.95 16.33
CA SER A 157 -0.29 21.95 15.37
C SER A 157 -0.69 23.31 15.97
N THR A 158 -0.95 23.42 17.28
CA THR A 158 -1.45 24.67 17.89
C THR A 158 -0.46 25.43 18.77
N THR A 159 0.71 24.87 19.08
CA THR A 159 1.72 25.56 19.92
C THR A 159 2.47 26.63 19.12
N SER A 160 1.90 27.82 18.99
CA SER A 160 2.54 28.99 18.36
C SER A 160 3.49 29.73 19.31
N CYS A 161 4.54 30.32 18.74
CA CYS A 161 5.56 31.07 19.45
C CYS A 161 5.12 32.50 19.83
N ASP A 162 4.70 32.69 21.08
CA ASP A 162 4.85 33.99 21.75
C ASP A 162 6.26 34.06 22.38
N GLY A 163 6.94 35.19 22.21
CA GLY A 163 8.39 35.28 22.37
C GLY A 163 8.93 35.11 23.80
N VAL A 164 10.22 34.75 23.87
CA VAL A 164 11.11 34.53 25.05
C VAL A 164 11.27 33.07 25.47
N GLY A 165 12.41 32.47 25.07
CA GLY A 165 12.98 31.25 25.66
C GLY A 165 12.71 29.96 24.88
N ASP A 166 13.74 29.11 24.76
CA ASP A 166 13.65 27.77 24.17
C ASP A 166 12.54 26.92 24.82
N SER A 167 11.63 26.37 24.00
CA SER A 167 10.92 25.06 24.16
C SER A 167 9.59 24.97 23.40
N GLY A 168 9.05 26.08 22.85
CA GLY A 168 7.62 26.18 22.46
C GLY A 168 7.28 26.44 20.99
N GLY A 169 8.05 25.95 20.02
CA GLY A 169 7.70 26.13 18.58
C GLY A 169 6.66 25.12 18.05
N MET A 170 5.87 25.52 17.05
CA MET A 170 4.95 24.65 16.30
C MET A 170 5.74 23.58 15.53
N MET A 171 5.20 22.37 15.39
CA MET A 171 5.83 21.31 14.60
C MET A 171 5.28 21.34 13.18
N SER A 172 6.16 21.33 12.17
CA SER A 172 5.77 21.40 10.75
C SER A 172 5.18 20.07 10.26
N CYS A 173 5.63 18.95 10.83
CA CYS A 173 5.17 17.61 10.49
C CYS A 173 5.24 16.65 11.70
N SER A 174 4.69 15.46 11.50
CA SER A 174 4.83 14.32 12.41
C SER A 174 5.27 13.07 11.63
N LEU A 175 5.92 12.15 12.33
CA LEU A 175 6.46 10.89 11.80
C LEU A 175 6.16 9.76 12.78
N LEU A 176 5.88 8.56 12.30
CA LEU A 176 5.74 7.38 13.17
C LEU A 176 6.09 6.09 12.42
N HIS A 177 6.22 5.00 13.18
CA HIS A 177 6.34 3.64 12.63
C HIS A 177 5.16 2.78 13.11
N ALA A 178 4.45 2.14 12.17
CA ALA A 178 3.29 1.31 12.44
C ALA A 178 3.26 0.04 11.59
N ASN A 179 2.89 -1.08 12.23
CA ASN A 179 2.49 -2.30 11.54
C ASN A 179 1.28 -2.01 10.62
N PRO A 180 1.20 -2.61 9.40
CA PRO A 180 0.05 -2.54 8.50
C PRO A 180 -1.32 -2.50 9.19
N GLU A 181 -1.57 -3.39 10.15
CA GLU A 181 -2.83 -3.53 10.89
C GLU A 181 -3.29 -2.23 11.58
N PHE A 182 -2.35 -1.41 12.07
CA PHE A 182 -2.68 -0.17 12.79
C PHE A 182 -2.70 1.08 11.89
N ARG A 183 -2.24 0.98 10.63
CA ARG A 183 -2.20 2.12 9.71
C ARG A 183 -3.57 2.77 9.48
N PRO A 184 -4.69 2.04 9.33
CA PRO A 184 -6.02 2.65 9.18
C PRO A 184 -6.39 3.60 10.32
N VAL A 185 -5.94 3.34 11.55
CA VAL A 185 -6.15 4.23 12.70
C VAL A 185 -5.38 5.53 12.53
N TYR A 186 -4.10 5.47 12.14
CA TYR A 186 -3.29 6.67 11.92
C TYR A 186 -3.74 7.46 10.68
N ASN A 187 -4.13 6.78 9.59
CA ASN A 187 -4.75 7.41 8.42
C ASN A 187 -6.04 8.17 8.81
N LYS A 188 -7.05 7.45 9.33
CA LYS A 188 -8.41 8.00 9.58
C LYS A 188 -8.48 8.99 10.73
N VAL A 189 -7.62 8.86 11.75
CA VAL A 189 -7.63 9.77 12.92
C VAL A 189 -6.63 10.91 12.78
N GLY A 190 -5.48 10.66 12.15
CA GLY A 190 -4.35 11.59 12.16
C GLY A 190 -3.92 12.17 10.83
N GLY A 191 -4.50 11.72 9.71
CA GLY A 191 -4.06 12.15 8.38
C GLY A 191 -2.62 11.74 8.09
N TYR A 192 -2.18 10.59 8.62
CA TYR A 192 -0.88 10.03 8.27
C TYR A 192 -0.97 9.27 6.95
N GLU A 193 0.09 9.38 6.15
CA GLU A 193 0.30 8.69 4.89
C GLU A 193 1.53 7.78 5.00
N CYS A 194 1.60 6.71 4.21
CA CYS A 194 2.75 5.79 4.23
C CYS A 194 3.92 6.36 3.41
N VAL A 195 5.15 6.22 3.89
CA VAL A 195 6.37 6.61 3.17
C VAL A 195 7.11 5.35 2.71
N PRO A 196 7.24 5.10 1.39
CA PRO A 196 7.99 3.96 0.89
C PRO A 196 9.46 4.09 1.27
N SER A 197 9.95 3.15 2.07
CA SER A 197 11.33 3.12 2.55
C SER A 197 12.11 2.12 1.73
N LYS A 198 12.93 2.57 0.77
CA LYS A 198 13.66 1.69 -0.15
C LYS A 198 14.85 1.02 0.54
N TRP A 199 14.77 -0.28 0.80
CA TRP A 199 15.88 -1.13 1.24
C TRP A 199 16.32 -2.09 0.13
N SER A 200 17.60 -2.44 0.13
CA SER A 200 18.17 -3.49 -0.71
C SER A 200 18.60 -4.65 0.18
N LEU A 201 18.07 -5.84 -0.06
CA LEU A 201 18.61 -7.09 0.49
C LEU A 201 19.70 -7.58 -0.46
N VAL A 202 20.93 -7.67 0.04
CA VAL A 202 22.11 -7.98 -0.75
C VAL A 202 22.83 -9.19 -0.13
N PRO A 203 23.05 -10.29 -0.88
CA PRO A 203 23.83 -11.41 -0.39
C PRO A 203 25.34 -11.12 -0.53
N ILE A 204 26.08 -11.39 0.55
CA ILE A 204 27.52 -11.11 0.69
C ILE A 204 28.23 -12.43 1.03
N LYS A 205 29.33 -12.78 0.36
CA LYS A 205 30.13 -13.94 0.78
C LYS A 205 31.08 -13.54 1.90
N LEU A 206 31.18 -14.34 2.96
CA LEU A 206 32.05 -14.00 4.09
C LEU A 206 33.54 -13.87 3.69
N ILE A 207 34.01 -14.64 2.70
CA ILE A 207 35.38 -14.52 2.17
C ILE A 207 35.69 -13.15 1.57
N GLU A 208 34.70 -12.44 1.03
CA GLU A 208 34.86 -11.10 0.43
C GLU A 208 35.11 -10.02 1.50
N LEU A 209 34.86 -10.33 2.78
CA LEU A 209 35.10 -9.48 3.95
C LEU A 209 36.45 -9.72 4.64
N VAL A 210 37.21 -10.75 4.23
CA VAL A 210 38.50 -11.07 4.85
C VAL A 210 39.55 -10.00 4.48
N ILE A 211 40.13 -9.37 5.50
CA ILE A 211 41.16 -8.34 5.35
C ILE A 211 42.53 -9.01 5.40
N ASN A 212 43.19 -9.17 4.24
CA ASN A 212 44.55 -9.72 4.18
C ASN A 212 45.56 -8.75 4.82
N SER A 213 46.41 -9.26 5.71
CA SER A 213 47.43 -8.49 6.45
C SER A 213 48.60 -7.96 5.59
N THR A 214 48.50 -8.07 4.27
CA THR A 214 49.51 -7.63 3.29
C THR A 214 49.19 -6.30 2.61
N ASP A 215 48.07 -5.65 2.96
CA ASP A 215 47.83 -4.23 2.65
C ASP A 215 48.90 -3.38 3.37
N GLY A 216 49.99 -3.09 2.65
CA GLY A 216 51.24 -2.54 3.17
C GLY A 216 51.21 -1.09 3.68
N THR A 217 50.09 -0.61 4.24
CA THR A 217 49.98 0.69 4.89
C THR A 217 49.39 0.55 6.30
N ASN A 218 50.17 0.91 7.32
CA ASN A 218 49.71 1.03 8.72
C ASN A 218 48.78 2.26 8.91
N LYS A 219 47.96 2.58 7.91
CA LYS A 219 47.23 3.85 7.79
C LYS A 219 45.82 3.79 8.37
N TRP A 220 45.14 2.66 8.17
CA TRP A 220 43.72 2.50 8.46
C TRP A 220 43.47 1.53 9.61
N THR A 221 42.74 1.96 10.65
CA THR A 221 42.40 1.13 11.82
C THR A 221 40.89 1.04 12.04
N THR A 222 40.40 -0.16 12.37
CA THR A 222 39.01 -0.40 12.76
C THR A 222 38.91 -0.67 14.26
N ARG A 223 38.01 0.02 14.95
CA ARG A 223 37.75 -0.18 16.39
C ARG A 223 36.30 0.12 16.75
N GLN A 224 35.87 -0.24 17.96
CA GLN A 224 34.62 0.25 18.52
C GLN A 224 34.72 1.76 18.82
N ALA A 225 33.59 2.46 18.71
CA ALA A 225 33.47 3.86 19.11
C ALA A 225 33.60 4.02 20.63
N ILE A 226 34.30 5.07 21.06
CA ILE A 226 34.58 5.38 22.46
C ILE A 226 33.81 6.65 22.82
N PHE A 227 32.74 6.50 23.59
CA PHE A 227 31.89 7.60 24.04
C PHE A 227 32.31 8.12 25.42
N PRO A 228 32.35 9.45 25.65
CA PRO A 228 31.99 10.54 24.73
C PRO A 228 33.13 11.05 23.82
N GLN A 229 34.32 10.45 23.85
CA GLN A 229 35.55 10.95 23.21
C GLN A 229 35.39 11.16 21.69
N ASP A 230 34.73 10.21 21.00
CA ASP A 230 34.53 10.25 19.54
C ASP A 230 33.34 11.14 19.10
N VAL A 231 32.53 11.64 20.03
CA VAL A 231 31.26 12.35 19.72
C VAL A 231 31.47 13.56 18.82
N SER A 232 32.57 14.30 18.99
CA SER A 232 32.87 15.46 18.15
C SER A 232 33.10 15.08 16.69
N GLN A 233 33.84 14.00 16.43
CA GLN A 233 34.15 13.50 15.10
C GLN A 233 32.92 12.83 14.45
N LEU A 234 32.25 11.94 15.19
CA LEU A 234 31.02 11.27 14.73
C LEU A 234 29.92 12.26 14.38
N LYS A 235 29.71 13.29 15.20
CA LYS A 235 28.75 14.36 14.91
C LYS A 235 29.13 15.15 13.66
N ALA A 236 30.39 15.57 13.53
CA ALA A 236 30.83 16.30 12.34
C ALA A 236 30.62 15.48 11.06
N LEU A 237 30.99 14.20 11.09
CA LEU A 237 30.82 13.31 9.95
C LEU A 237 29.34 13.02 9.65
N HIS A 238 28.47 12.91 10.66
CA HIS A 238 27.01 12.83 10.47
C HIS A 238 26.40 14.08 9.87
N THR A 239 26.87 15.27 10.26
CA THR A 239 26.43 16.52 9.64
C THR A 239 26.81 16.56 8.15
N GLU A 240 28.01 16.11 7.78
CA GLU A 240 28.45 16.10 6.38
C GLU A 240 27.80 14.99 5.53
N TYR A 241 27.76 13.74 6.02
CA TYR A 241 27.26 12.59 5.27
C TYR A 241 25.72 12.47 5.28
N SER A 242 25.08 12.77 6.41
CA SER A 242 23.63 12.57 6.58
C SER A 242 22.87 13.89 6.53
N GLU A 243 23.15 14.84 7.42
CA GLU A 243 22.28 16.02 7.61
C GLU A 243 22.30 16.98 6.42
N LYS A 244 23.40 17.09 5.65
CA LYS A 244 23.42 17.89 4.42
C LYS A 244 22.72 17.24 3.24
N ARG A 245 22.58 15.91 3.24
CA ARG A 245 22.13 15.10 2.09
C ARG A 245 20.69 14.59 2.21
N LEU A 246 20.23 14.29 3.43
CA LEU A 246 19.02 13.54 3.68
C LEU A 246 18.07 14.31 4.60
N ILE A 247 16.77 14.01 4.48
CA ILE A 247 15.80 14.34 5.54
C ILE A 247 16.08 13.42 6.73
N THR A 248 16.68 13.94 7.79
CA THR A 248 17.11 13.16 8.96
C THR A 248 17.15 13.98 10.24
N ILE A 249 17.11 13.32 11.39
CA ILE A 249 17.22 13.95 12.71
C ILE A 249 18.60 14.63 12.84
N THR A 250 18.64 15.93 13.10
CA THR A 250 19.90 16.61 13.46
C THR A 250 20.33 16.20 14.87
N ARG A 251 21.56 15.72 15.04
CA ARG A 251 22.00 15.10 16.29
C ARG A 251 22.86 16.05 17.11
N SER A 252 22.31 16.56 18.22
CA SER A 252 23.06 17.40 19.16
C SER A 252 24.21 16.61 19.83
N THR A 253 25.18 17.31 20.42
CA THR A 253 26.27 16.67 21.17
C THR A 253 25.72 15.81 22.32
N GLU A 254 24.65 16.27 22.97
CA GLU A 254 23.94 15.53 24.00
C GLU A 254 23.21 14.30 23.44
N TYR A 255 22.57 14.42 22.27
CA TYR A 255 21.91 13.29 21.60
C TYR A 255 22.91 12.15 21.32
N TRP A 256 24.10 12.49 20.81
CA TRP A 256 25.19 11.52 20.64
C TRP A 256 25.70 10.94 21.96
N THR A 257 25.87 11.78 22.98
CA THR A 257 26.46 11.40 24.27
C THR A 257 25.54 10.54 25.12
N ASN A 258 24.22 10.76 25.07
CA ASN A 258 23.24 10.12 25.94
C ASN A 258 22.38 9.09 25.20
N TYR A 259 21.87 9.42 24.01
CA TYR A 259 20.93 8.55 23.28
C TYR A 259 21.67 7.54 22.39
N VAL A 260 22.54 8.03 21.49
CA VAL A 260 23.22 7.16 20.51
C VAL A 260 24.22 6.21 21.18
N SER A 261 24.98 6.70 22.16
CA SER A 261 25.90 5.88 22.96
C SER A 261 25.20 4.71 23.66
N ALA A 262 23.99 4.94 24.19
CA ALA A 262 23.22 3.94 24.93
C ALA A 262 22.52 2.91 24.02
N GLU A 263 22.11 3.30 22.81
CA GLU A 263 21.44 2.42 21.86
C GLU A 263 22.38 1.67 20.91
N LEU A 264 23.61 2.20 20.70
CA LEU A 264 24.57 1.66 19.73
C LEU A 264 25.96 1.36 20.30
N GLY A 265 26.35 1.86 21.47
CA GLY A 265 27.76 1.97 21.89
C GLY A 265 28.59 0.71 21.72
N GLU A 266 28.10 -0.43 22.20
CA GLU A 266 28.79 -1.73 22.08
C GLU A 266 28.82 -2.29 20.64
N SER A 267 27.98 -1.77 19.74
CA SER A 267 27.75 -2.25 18.37
C SER A 267 28.15 -1.25 17.28
N LEU A 268 28.74 -0.11 17.65
CA LEU A 268 29.15 0.94 16.73
C LEU A 268 30.65 0.85 16.46
N TRP A 269 31.01 0.49 15.24
CA TRP A 269 32.37 0.41 14.76
C TRP A 269 32.74 1.66 13.98
N VAL A 270 34.00 2.09 14.09
CA VAL A 270 34.57 3.22 13.37
C VAL A 270 35.82 2.80 12.59
N LEU A 271 35.99 3.41 11.42
CA LEU A 271 37.21 3.34 10.62
C LEU A 271 37.97 4.66 10.79
N GLU A 272 39.27 4.57 11.03
CA GLU A 272 40.14 5.73 11.24
C GLU A 272 41.24 5.83 10.19
N ASP A 273 41.55 7.07 9.80
CA ASP A 273 42.78 7.47 9.09
C ASP A 273 43.64 8.28 10.08
N ASN A 274 44.79 7.76 10.52
CA ASN A 274 45.69 8.47 11.44
C ASN A 274 44.96 9.10 12.66
N ALA A 275 44.12 8.31 13.33
CA ALA A 275 43.25 8.69 14.46
C ALA A 275 42.12 9.72 14.17
N SER A 276 41.86 10.03 12.90
CA SER A 276 40.68 10.76 12.45
C SER A 276 39.60 9.76 12.00
N ILE A 277 38.38 9.83 12.53
CA ILE A 277 37.28 8.94 12.14
C ILE A 277 36.76 9.33 10.75
N VAL A 278 36.85 8.39 9.81
CA VAL A 278 36.43 8.57 8.41
C VAL A 278 35.14 7.83 8.05
N ALA A 279 34.71 6.87 8.87
CA ALA A 279 33.43 6.17 8.69
C ALA A 279 32.95 5.51 10.00
N TRP A 280 31.65 5.22 10.08
CA TRP A 280 31.07 4.35 11.12
C TRP A 280 30.06 3.36 10.54
N LEU A 281 29.80 2.29 11.28
CA LEU A 281 28.80 1.27 10.95
C LEU A 281 28.25 0.62 12.22
N SER A 282 26.96 0.29 12.21
CA SER A 282 26.33 -0.62 13.20
C SER A 282 25.32 -1.51 12.49
N ILE A 283 25.24 -2.79 12.88
CA ILE A 283 24.29 -3.78 12.35
C ILE A 283 23.48 -4.45 13.48
N ARG A 284 22.41 -5.13 13.11
CA ARG A 284 21.65 -6.05 13.97
C ARG A 284 21.26 -7.32 13.22
N LYS A 285 21.12 -8.44 13.92
CA LYS A 285 20.50 -9.65 13.37
C LYS A 285 18.97 -9.52 13.37
N ARG A 286 18.32 -10.00 12.32
CA ARG A 286 16.87 -9.99 12.09
C ARG A 286 16.44 -11.32 11.46
N GLY A 287 16.19 -12.32 12.30
CA GLY A 287 15.95 -13.68 11.83
C GLY A 287 17.24 -14.31 11.30
N ASP A 288 17.20 -14.77 10.05
CA ASP A 288 18.29 -15.34 9.27
C ASP A 288 19.25 -14.29 8.67
N ARG A 289 18.78 -13.04 8.52
CA ARG A 289 19.49 -11.93 7.88
C ARG A 289 20.04 -10.87 8.84
N TYR A 290 20.90 -10.01 8.32
CA TYR A 290 21.48 -8.86 9.02
C TYR A 290 20.89 -7.57 8.47
N GLN A 291 20.72 -6.55 9.31
CA GLN A 291 20.24 -5.23 8.90
C GLN A 291 21.21 -4.14 9.35
N LEU A 292 21.56 -3.25 8.43
CA LEU A 292 22.34 -2.04 8.72
C LEU A 292 21.48 -1.08 9.56
N ARG A 293 21.93 -0.77 10.79
CA ARG A 293 21.28 0.18 11.70
C ARG A 293 21.70 1.62 11.40
N GLU A 294 22.99 1.81 11.19
CA GLU A 294 23.64 3.09 10.98
C GLU A 294 24.85 2.89 10.08
N PHE A 295 25.10 3.87 9.21
CA PHE A 295 26.30 3.94 8.40
C PHE A 295 26.58 5.39 7.98
N GLY A 296 27.86 5.74 7.86
CA GLY A 296 28.29 6.97 7.21
C GLY A 296 29.78 7.00 6.97
N ALA A 297 30.23 7.78 5.98
CA ALA A 297 31.61 7.86 5.54
C ALA A 297 31.99 9.28 5.07
N ASP A 298 33.28 9.61 5.00
CA ASP A 298 33.76 10.91 4.54
C ASP A 298 34.10 10.90 3.04
N ASN A 299 33.17 11.41 2.23
CA ASN A 299 33.32 11.52 0.78
C ASN A 299 34.43 12.50 0.32
N LYS A 300 35.20 13.12 1.24
CA LYS A 300 36.26 14.10 0.92
C LYS A 300 37.67 13.52 0.81
N TYR A 301 37.89 12.27 1.23
CA TYR A 301 39.23 11.68 1.26
C TYR A 301 39.66 11.13 -0.12
N SER A 302 40.95 11.29 -0.45
CA SER A 302 41.52 11.03 -1.78
C SER A 302 41.75 9.53 -2.12
N ILE A 303 40.91 8.63 -1.62
CA ILE A 303 40.82 7.26 -2.14
C ILE A 303 39.62 7.17 -3.06
N SER A 304 39.77 6.50 -4.21
CA SER A 304 38.60 6.00 -4.93
C SER A 304 37.88 4.98 -4.06
N ASN A 305 36.54 5.02 -4.05
CA ASN A 305 35.67 4.04 -3.40
C ASN A 305 35.73 4.02 -1.84
N VAL A 306 35.68 5.19 -1.18
CA VAL A 306 35.66 5.32 0.30
C VAL A 306 34.53 4.51 0.93
N ILE A 307 33.30 4.65 0.42
CA ILE A 307 32.08 4.07 0.99
C ILE A 307 32.17 2.55 0.88
N SER A 308 32.56 2.05 -0.28
CA SER A 308 32.74 0.62 -0.55
C SER A 308 33.81 -0.01 0.35
N PHE A 309 34.96 0.66 0.49
CA PHE A 309 36.07 0.23 1.35
C PHE A 309 35.69 0.24 2.85
N ALA A 310 35.00 1.29 3.30
CA ALA A 310 34.55 1.43 4.68
C ALA A 310 33.51 0.38 5.05
N LEU A 311 32.52 0.14 4.18
CA LEU A 311 31.49 -0.87 4.40
C LEU A 311 32.11 -2.27 4.51
N LYS A 312 32.98 -2.67 3.56
CA LYS A 312 33.68 -3.96 3.59
C LYS A 312 34.43 -4.18 4.91
N ARG A 313 35.28 -3.23 5.32
CA ARG A 313 36.11 -3.38 6.54
C ARG A 313 35.29 -3.37 7.82
N LEU A 314 34.29 -2.49 7.93
CA LEU A 314 33.49 -2.37 9.15
C LEU A 314 32.45 -3.50 9.29
N LEU A 315 31.90 -3.99 8.18
CA LEU A 315 30.96 -5.11 8.20
C LEU A 315 31.63 -6.41 8.65
N GLY A 316 32.86 -6.68 8.21
CA GLY A 316 33.63 -7.85 8.63
C GLY A 316 33.81 -7.94 10.15
N VAL A 317 34.29 -6.85 10.79
CA VAL A 317 34.46 -6.81 12.25
C VAL A 317 33.13 -6.86 13.02
N ALA A 318 32.07 -6.23 12.49
CA ALA A 318 30.77 -6.23 13.13
C ALA A 318 30.05 -7.59 13.04
N LEU A 319 30.18 -8.31 11.93
CA LEU A 319 29.68 -9.69 11.80
C LEU A 319 30.45 -10.65 12.72
N GLN A 320 31.77 -10.50 12.80
CA GLN A 320 32.61 -11.30 13.71
C GLN A 320 32.23 -11.08 15.18
N GLN A 321 31.90 -9.84 15.58
CA GLN A 321 31.40 -9.54 16.93
C GLN A 321 30.07 -10.27 17.25
N ILE A 322 29.18 -10.41 16.26
CA ILE A 322 27.88 -11.08 16.41
C ILE A 322 28.01 -12.62 16.31
N GLY A 323 29.23 -13.14 16.11
CA GLY A 323 29.54 -14.57 16.17
C GLY A 323 29.62 -15.27 14.80
N GLU A 324 29.72 -14.53 13.70
CA GLU A 324 29.98 -15.11 12.38
C GLU A 324 31.48 -15.36 12.18
N ASP A 325 31.87 -16.57 11.75
CA ASP A 325 33.27 -16.91 11.52
C ASP A 325 33.72 -16.53 10.10
N VAL A 326 33.93 -15.22 9.92
CA VAL A 326 34.36 -14.59 8.66
C VAL A 326 35.66 -15.19 8.09
N HIS A 327 36.48 -15.87 8.91
CA HIS A 327 37.80 -16.37 8.50
C HIS A 327 37.81 -17.86 8.11
N VAL A 328 36.76 -18.62 8.41
CA VAL A 328 36.74 -20.09 8.24
C VAL A 328 35.72 -20.56 7.22
N ASP A 329 34.55 -19.92 7.14
CA ASP A 329 33.44 -20.40 6.30
C ASP A 329 33.40 -19.65 4.94
N SER A 330 34.38 -19.96 4.07
CA SER A 330 34.67 -19.16 2.87
C SER A 330 33.53 -19.08 1.86
N ASP A 331 32.70 -20.11 1.77
CA ASP A 331 31.60 -20.20 0.79
C ASP A 331 30.25 -19.73 1.37
N LYS A 332 30.18 -19.43 2.67
CA LYS A 332 28.95 -18.97 3.31
C LYS A 332 28.55 -17.57 2.83
N LYS A 333 27.33 -17.48 2.31
CA LYS A 333 26.63 -16.21 2.05
C LYS A 333 25.84 -15.78 3.30
N VAL A 334 25.82 -14.48 3.56
CA VAL A 334 24.91 -13.83 4.53
C VAL A 334 24.15 -12.71 3.81
N SER A 335 22.86 -12.56 4.15
CA SER A 335 22.03 -11.50 3.55
C SER A 335 22.08 -10.23 4.41
N LEU A 336 22.49 -9.11 3.81
CA LEU A 336 22.50 -7.79 4.43
C LEU A 336 21.39 -6.92 3.84
N LEU A 337 20.49 -6.45 4.69
CA LEU A 337 19.48 -5.45 4.38
C LEU A 337 20.03 -4.05 4.69
N LEU A 338 20.20 -3.21 3.67
CA LEU A 338 20.71 -1.84 3.79
C LEU A 338 19.83 -0.82 3.05
N PRO A 339 19.81 0.47 3.43
CA PRO A 339 19.13 1.51 2.67
C PRO A 339 19.66 1.61 1.24
N THR A 340 18.77 1.61 0.24
CA THR A 340 19.13 1.51 -1.19
C THR A 340 20.09 2.60 -1.64
N PHE A 341 19.98 3.81 -1.08
CA PHE A 341 20.86 4.93 -1.43
C PHE A 341 22.35 4.66 -1.13
N ILE A 342 22.67 3.77 -0.18
CA ILE A 342 24.07 3.40 0.11
C ILE A 342 24.61 2.49 -1.00
N LEU A 343 23.78 1.59 -1.54
CA LEU A 343 24.12 0.80 -2.71
C LEU A 343 24.29 1.70 -3.95
N SER A 344 23.41 2.68 -4.13
CA SER A 344 23.53 3.69 -5.20
C SER A 344 24.80 4.53 -5.08
N ASP A 345 25.16 4.99 -3.88
CA ASP A 345 26.41 5.70 -3.59
C ASP A 345 27.62 4.86 -4.03
N MET A 346 27.69 3.58 -3.63
CA MET A 346 28.78 2.67 -4.00
C MET A 346 28.86 2.41 -5.51
N GLN A 347 27.72 2.26 -6.18
CA GLN A 347 27.66 2.16 -7.65
C GLN A 347 28.14 3.46 -8.32
N GLN A 348 27.86 4.63 -7.74
CA GLN A 348 28.35 5.91 -8.24
C GLN A 348 29.86 6.09 -8.03
N GLU A 349 30.43 5.63 -6.90
CA GLU A 349 31.88 5.57 -6.69
C GLU A 349 32.57 4.79 -7.82
N LYS A 350 32.06 3.61 -8.14
CA LYS A 350 32.57 2.75 -9.22
C LYS A 350 32.54 3.43 -10.59
N LEU A 351 31.50 4.20 -10.91
CA LEU A 351 31.41 4.99 -12.15
C LEU A 351 32.41 6.15 -12.18
N ASN A 352 32.61 6.82 -11.04
CA ASN A 352 33.53 7.95 -10.91
C ASN A 352 35.01 7.52 -10.87
N GLY A 353 35.30 6.29 -10.44
CA GLY A 353 36.64 5.70 -10.31
C GLY A 353 37.29 5.23 -11.62
N ALA A 354 36.70 5.48 -12.78
CA ALA A 354 37.16 4.99 -14.09
C ALA A 354 38.41 5.69 -14.68
N THR A 355 39.25 6.31 -13.84
CA THR A 355 40.52 6.94 -14.26
C THR A 355 41.70 6.35 -13.49
N ASN A 356 42.58 5.64 -14.20
CA ASN A 356 43.83 5.11 -13.67
C ASN A 356 44.73 6.22 -13.11
N GLU A 357 45.20 6.08 -11.88
CA GLU A 357 46.57 6.48 -11.51
C GLU A 357 47.04 5.68 -10.28
N VAL A 358 48.30 5.21 -10.31
CA VAL A 358 48.93 4.27 -9.37
C VAL A 358 48.37 2.84 -9.43
N GLY A 359 49.14 1.92 -10.00
CA GLY A 359 48.72 0.53 -10.21
C GLY A 359 48.85 -0.35 -8.96
N SER A 360 47.73 -0.90 -8.49
CA SER A 360 47.61 -2.27 -7.98
C SER A 360 46.13 -2.64 -7.77
N ASN A 361 45.75 -3.84 -8.20
CA ASN A 361 44.54 -4.67 -8.01
C ASN A 361 43.36 -4.22 -7.08
N LEU A 362 42.92 -2.96 -7.10
CA LEU A 362 41.78 -2.47 -6.31
C LEU A 362 40.45 -2.41 -7.08
N VAL A 363 40.43 -2.90 -8.34
CA VAL A 363 39.22 -2.92 -9.18
C VAL A 363 38.23 -4.02 -8.76
N ASP A 364 38.73 -5.08 -8.11
CA ASP A 364 37.91 -6.22 -7.66
C ASP A 364 37.19 -5.99 -6.31
N ASP A 365 37.56 -4.97 -5.52
CA ASP A 365 36.92 -4.73 -4.20
C ASP A 365 35.46 -4.26 -4.29
N CYS A 366 35.00 -3.82 -5.46
CA CYS A 366 33.59 -3.51 -5.73
C CYS A 366 32.74 -4.76 -6.05
N LEU A 367 33.29 -5.97 -5.96
CA LEU A 367 32.57 -7.25 -6.11
C LEU A 367 31.91 -7.76 -4.82
N LEU A 368 31.93 -6.97 -3.73
CA LEU A 368 31.31 -7.30 -2.43
C LEU A 368 29.83 -7.73 -2.53
N PHE A 369 29.16 -7.36 -3.63
CA PHE A 369 27.74 -7.57 -3.86
C PHE A 369 27.49 -8.34 -5.15
N ASP A 370 26.70 -9.40 -5.00
CA ASP A 370 26.06 -10.15 -6.08
C ASP A 370 24.95 -9.27 -6.69
N ASN A 371 25.33 -8.28 -7.52
CA ASN A 371 24.43 -7.23 -8.02
C ASN A 371 23.25 -7.76 -8.82
N ASP A 372 23.37 -8.95 -9.41
CA ASP A 372 22.32 -9.63 -10.17
C ASP A 372 21.26 -10.29 -9.25
N ASN A 373 21.53 -10.37 -7.94
CA ASN A 373 20.70 -11.00 -6.91
C ASN A 373 20.25 -10.01 -5.81
N VAL A 374 20.21 -8.71 -6.11
CA VAL A 374 19.70 -7.69 -5.19
C VAL A 374 18.18 -7.68 -5.24
N ILE A 375 17.54 -7.82 -4.08
CA ILE A 375 16.08 -7.71 -3.94
C ILE A 375 15.78 -6.34 -3.32
N GLU A 376 14.97 -5.51 -4.00
CA GLU A 376 14.42 -4.30 -3.37
C GLU A 376 13.26 -4.69 -2.45
N GLU A 377 13.36 -4.24 -1.19
CA GLU A 377 12.33 -4.40 -0.16
C GLU A 377 11.83 -3.04 0.31
N ASN A 378 10.57 -3.00 0.75
CA ASN A 378 10.02 -1.86 1.46
C ASN A 378 9.71 -2.27 2.91
N ASP A 379 10.13 -1.46 3.88
CA ASP A 379 9.77 -1.64 5.29
C ASP A 379 8.26 -1.40 5.49
N ASP A 380 7.68 -0.52 4.66
CA ASP A 380 6.31 0.02 4.66
C ASP A 380 5.84 0.63 6.00
N GLY A 381 6.56 0.46 7.11
CA GLY A 381 6.08 0.84 8.42
C GLY A 381 6.16 2.34 8.72
N TRP A 382 6.96 3.12 7.98
CA TRP A 382 7.07 4.56 8.22
C TRP A 382 5.88 5.33 7.67
N MET A 383 5.34 6.24 8.48
CA MET A 383 4.23 7.11 8.12
C MET A 383 4.51 8.56 8.52
N TYR A 384 3.94 9.52 7.80
CA TYR A 384 4.13 10.95 8.01
C TYR A 384 2.82 11.74 7.93
N ALA A 385 2.74 12.88 8.59
CA ALA A 385 1.65 13.85 8.48
C ALA A 385 2.21 15.28 8.45
N VAL A 386 1.62 16.18 7.67
CA VAL A 386 2.09 17.59 7.53
C VAL A 386 1.07 18.56 8.14
N PHE A 387 1.54 19.46 9.01
CA PHE A 387 0.70 20.43 9.71
C PHE A 387 0.85 21.85 9.15
N ASP A 388 2.04 22.25 8.69
CA ASP A 388 2.25 23.55 8.05
C ASP A 388 1.95 23.47 6.54
N LYS A 389 0.81 24.04 6.12
CA LYS A 389 0.38 24.08 4.71
C LYS A 389 0.93 25.30 3.94
N ASN A 390 1.89 26.04 4.47
CA ASN A 390 2.42 27.24 3.82
C ASN A 390 3.38 26.88 2.66
N PRO A 391 3.03 27.18 1.39
CA PRO A 391 3.82 26.74 0.23
C PRO A 391 5.21 27.36 0.15
N SER A 392 5.49 28.43 0.92
CA SER A 392 6.81 29.05 1.01
C SER A 392 7.80 28.33 1.95
N ARG A 393 7.32 27.35 2.71
CA ARG A 393 8.10 26.48 3.62
C ARG A 393 7.76 24.99 3.46
N ALA A 394 7.06 24.64 2.38
CA ALA A 394 6.67 23.26 2.11
C ALA A 394 7.92 22.35 2.18
N ILE A 395 7.81 21.28 2.97
CA ILE A 395 8.81 20.23 3.00
C ILE A 395 8.87 19.65 1.58
N PRO A 396 10.06 19.52 0.95
CA PRO A 396 10.18 18.77 -0.29
C PRO A 396 9.58 17.38 -0.05
N ASP A 397 8.72 16.92 -0.95
CA ASP A 397 8.13 15.59 -0.87
C ASP A 397 9.26 14.56 -0.62
N PRO A 398 9.19 13.74 0.45
CA PRO A 398 10.24 12.76 0.74
C PRO A 398 10.39 11.68 -0.35
N SER A 399 9.42 11.53 -1.27
CA SER A 399 9.56 10.76 -2.50
C SER A 399 10.50 11.42 -3.52
N LEU A 400 10.53 12.75 -3.54
CA LEU A 400 11.36 13.62 -4.39
C LEU A 400 12.71 13.96 -3.73
N ASN A 401 13.48 12.94 -3.38
CA ASN A 401 14.86 13.12 -2.93
C ASN A 401 15.77 13.40 -4.15
N THR A 402 15.78 14.66 -4.61
CA THR A 402 16.31 15.14 -5.91
C THR A 402 17.85 15.10 -6.08
N PHE A 403 18.50 14.00 -5.69
CA PHE A 403 19.89 13.71 -6.05
C PHE A 403 20.04 12.59 -7.11
N CYS A 404 18.96 11.85 -7.43
CA CYS A 404 18.98 10.85 -8.50
C CYS A 404 18.67 11.40 -9.91
N ASP A 405 17.88 12.47 -10.04
CA ASP A 405 17.44 12.97 -11.35
C ASP A 405 18.57 13.58 -12.20
N SER A 406 19.64 14.07 -11.59
CA SER A 406 20.81 14.59 -12.32
C SER A 406 21.63 13.49 -12.99
N ALA A 407 21.56 12.24 -12.52
CA ALA A 407 22.14 11.08 -13.21
C ALA A 407 21.27 10.64 -14.40
N VAL A 408 19.94 10.74 -14.28
CA VAL A 408 18.99 10.47 -15.39
C VAL A 408 19.11 11.53 -16.48
N ALA A 409 19.37 12.80 -16.12
CA ALA A 409 19.65 13.87 -17.08
C ALA A 409 20.91 13.59 -17.92
N LEU A 410 21.98 13.06 -17.33
CA LEU A 410 23.17 12.65 -18.09
C LEU A 410 22.92 11.40 -18.95
N SER A 411 22.15 10.41 -18.49
CA SER A 411 21.86 9.23 -19.30
C SER A 411 20.96 9.56 -20.50
N LYS A 412 20.04 10.53 -20.38
CA LYS A 412 19.32 11.13 -21.52
C LYS A 412 20.27 11.84 -22.50
N LEU A 413 21.20 12.67 -22.02
CA LEU A 413 22.15 13.39 -22.89
C LEU A 413 23.10 12.45 -23.65
N VAL A 414 23.53 11.34 -23.02
CA VAL A 414 24.41 10.33 -23.64
C VAL A 414 23.66 9.44 -24.64
N LYS A 415 22.36 9.15 -24.41
CA LYS A 415 21.52 8.40 -25.35
C LYS A 415 21.13 9.22 -26.59
N GLU A 416 20.87 10.53 -26.47
CA GLU A 416 20.61 11.36 -27.66
C GLU A 416 21.86 11.60 -28.53
N LEU A 417 23.08 11.52 -27.99
CA LEU A 417 24.31 11.67 -28.78
C LEU A 417 24.69 10.45 -29.64
N HIS A 418 24.01 9.31 -29.50
CA HIS A 418 24.36 8.06 -30.20
C HIS A 418 23.53 7.73 -31.45
N LEU A 419 22.56 8.58 -31.82
CA LEU A 419 21.68 8.32 -32.98
C LEU A 419 22.30 8.67 -34.36
N ASN A 420 23.63 8.65 -34.48
CA ASN A 420 24.35 9.00 -35.71
C ASN A 420 25.56 8.09 -35.98
N LYS A 421 25.34 6.76 -36.03
CA LYS A 421 26.22 5.78 -36.72
C LYS A 421 25.55 4.40 -36.85
N LEU A 422 24.67 4.25 -37.83
CA LEU A 422 24.20 2.94 -38.30
C LEU A 422 24.76 2.66 -39.70
N LEU A 423 25.89 1.95 -39.80
CA LEU A 423 26.33 1.27 -41.03
C LEU A 423 27.47 0.27 -40.74
N PHE A 424 27.42 -0.92 -41.35
CA PHE A 424 28.33 -2.09 -41.17
C PHE A 424 28.23 -2.74 -39.75
N LEU A 425 28.10 -4.07 -39.57
CA LEU A 425 28.24 -5.23 -40.46
C LEU A 425 27.36 -6.42 -40.03
N LEU A 426 27.01 -7.29 -40.98
CA LEU A 426 26.41 -8.61 -40.76
C LEU A 426 27.47 -9.69 -40.46
N SER A 427 26.99 -10.84 -39.95
CA SER A 427 27.61 -12.17 -39.88
C SER A 427 28.49 -12.56 -38.67
N ALA A 428 27.89 -13.35 -37.77
CA ALA A 428 28.38 -14.68 -37.37
C ALA A 428 27.31 -15.37 -36.52
N ALA A 429 26.99 -16.64 -36.81
CA ALA A 429 26.01 -17.42 -36.06
C ALA A 429 26.65 -18.66 -35.41
N SER A 430 25.96 -19.16 -34.38
CA SER A 430 25.88 -20.57 -33.94
C SER A 430 26.67 -21.06 -32.71
N LYS A 431 25.96 -21.89 -31.91
CA LYS A 431 26.37 -22.85 -30.85
C LYS A 431 26.64 -22.26 -29.45
N SER A 432 25.73 -22.38 -28.46
CA SER A 432 25.28 -23.57 -27.67
C SER A 432 26.32 -24.07 -26.66
N SER A 433 26.04 -24.42 -25.40
CA SER A 433 24.83 -24.41 -24.52
C SER A 433 25.24 -24.98 -23.13
N LEU A 434 24.34 -24.99 -22.11
CA LEU A 434 24.50 -25.48 -20.72
C LEU A 434 25.17 -24.43 -19.79
N PHE A 435 24.66 -24.13 -18.58
CA PHE A 435 23.84 -24.92 -17.65
C PHE A 435 22.56 -24.21 -17.17
N ALA A 436 21.59 -25.00 -16.70
CA ALA A 436 20.44 -24.60 -15.86
C ALA A 436 20.74 -24.98 -14.38
N ASP A 437 19.95 -24.67 -13.35
CA ASP A 437 18.61 -24.07 -13.29
C ASP A 437 18.36 -23.47 -11.88
N ALA A 438 17.51 -22.45 -11.78
CA ALA A 438 16.87 -21.97 -10.55
C ALA A 438 15.77 -20.95 -10.92
N GLN A 439 14.54 -21.42 -11.14
CA GLN A 439 13.46 -20.60 -11.69
C GLN A 439 12.75 -19.74 -10.64
N VAL A 440 12.48 -18.49 -11.01
CA VAL A 440 11.42 -17.63 -10.45
C VAL A 440 10.62 -17.11 -11.65
N ALA A 441 9.28 -17.07 -11.53
CA ALA A 441 8.38 -16.92 -12.68
C ALA A 441 8.42 -15.54 -13.36
N ASP A 442 8.06 -15.53 -14.66
CA ASP A 442 8.21 -14.39 -15.55
C ASP A 442 7.21 -13.24 -15.29
N VAL A 443 7.67 -12.00 -15.43
CA VAL A 443 6.88 -10.78 -15.14
C VAL A 443 5.89 -10.49 -16.27
N CYS A 444 4.66 -10.96 -16.12
CA CYS A 444 3.59 -10.70 -17.09
C CYS A 444 2.82 -9.38 -16.86
N GLU A 445 3.14 -8.61 -15.81
CA GLU A 445 2.49 -7.35 -15.47
C GLU A 445 3.56 -6.34 -15.02
N SER A 446 3.64 -5.17 -15.65
CA SER A 446 4.60 -4.13 -15.28
C SER A 446 3.86 -2.85 -14.91
N LEU A 447 4.23 -2.26 -13.77
CA LEU A 447 3.76 -0.93 -13.38
C LEU A 447 4.63 0.11 -14.09
N GLN A 448 4.02 0.87 -14.99
CA GLN A 448 4.66 1.92 -15.77
C GLN A 448 4.31 3.28 -15.18
N PRO A 449 5.29 4.16 -14.93
CA PRO A 449 5.02 5.51 -14.44
C PRO A 449 4.28 6.29 -15.53
N PHE A 450 3.09 6.75 -15.21
CA PHE A 450 2.26 7.58 -16.07
C PHE A 450 1.50 8.55 -15.17
N THR A 451 1.66 9.85 -15.38
CA THR A 451 1.04 10.85 -14.52
C THR A 451 0.12 11.73 -15.35
N TYR A 452 -1.17 11.67 -15.03
CA TYR A 452 -2.17 12.64 -15.46
C TYR A 452 -2.90 13.16 -14.22
N ASP A 453 -3.06 14.48 -14.12
CA ASP A 453 -3.84 15.12 -13.06
C ASP A 453 -4.72 16.19 -13.72
N SER A 454 -6.03 16.09 -13.54
CA SER A 454 -6.97 17.08 -14.06
C SER A 454 -6.93 18.41 -13.33
N GLY A 455 -6.32 18.43 -12.13
CA GLY A 455 -6.59 19.43 -11.10
C GLY A 455 -8.05 19.38 -10.63
N ASP A 456 -8.43 20.30 -9.75
CA ASP A 456 -9.81 20.48 -9.31
C ASP A 456 -10.69 20.98 -10.46
N THR A 457 -11.52 20.09 -11.02
CA THR A 457 -12.42 20.39 -12.16
C THR A 457 -13.78 19.71 -12.00
N LYS A 458 -14.72 20.02 -12.91
CA LYS A 458 -16.06 19.39 -12.97
C LYS A 458 -16.23 18.47 -14.18
N ALA A 459 -15.28 18.55 -15.11
CA ALA A 459 -15.16 17.65 -16.24
C ALA A 459 -13.69 17.56 -16.64
N ALA A 460 -13.26 16.37 -17.01
CA ALA A 460 -11.96 16.10 -17.59
C ALA A 460 -12.11 14.99 -18.62
N THR A 461 -11.25 15.00 -19.63
CA THR A 461 -11.13 13.87 -20.55
C THR A 461 -9.67 13.67 -20.87
N THR A 462 -9.23 12.42 -20.80
CA THR A 462 -7.87 12.04 -21.20
C THR A 462 -7.92 10.71 -21.94
N ILE A 463 -6.88 10.45 -22.71
CA ILE A 463 -6.62 9.12 -23.28
C ILE A 463 -5.31 8.66 -22.66
N VAL A 464 -5.37 7.50 -22.00
CA VAL A 464 -4.20 6.82 -21.48
C VAL A 464 -3.81 5.75 -22.48
N SER A 465 -2.57 5.77 -22.95
CA SER A 465 -2.08 4.85 -23.99
C SER A 465 -0.65 4.42 -23.72
N TYR A 466 -0.35 3.16 -23.99
CA TYR A 466 0.99 2.60 -23.92
C TYR A 466 1.21 1.70 -25.14
N ASP A 467 2.18 2.04 -25.98
CA ASP A 467 2.45 1.32 -27.23
C ASP A 467 2.81 -0.15 -26.95
N ASP A 468 2.37 -1.05 -27.84
CA ASP A 468 2.53 -2.51 -27.74
C ASP A 468 1.90 -3.18 -26.50
N ALA A 469 1.19 -2.46 -25.62
CA ALA A 469 0.44 -3.08 -24.52
C ALA A 469 -0.76 -3.90 -25.04
N PRO A 470 -0.90 -5.19 -24.65
CA PRO A 470 -2.06 -6.02 -24.96
C PRO A 470 -3.25 -5.70 -24.05
N TRP A 471 -3.02 -5.07 -22.90
CA TRP A 471 -4.03 -4.58 -21.98
C TRP A 471 -3.49 -3.47 -21.07
N ILE A 472 -4.40 -2.66 -20.53
CA ILE A 472 -4.14 -1.53 -19.63
C ILE A 472 -5.04 -1.60 -18.39
N GLN A 473 -4.48 -1.27 -17.22
CA GLN A 473 -5.21 -0.98 -15.98
C GLN A 473 -4.68 0.33 -15.39
N LEU A 474 -5.58 1.16 -14.85
CA LEU A 474 -5.26 2.47 -14.29
C LEU A 474 -5.14 2.42 -12.76
N ASP A 475 -4.10 3.04 -12.23
CA ASP A 475 -4.01 3.42 -10.82
C ASP A 475 -4.65 4.79 -10.64
N LEU A 476 -5.80 4.82 -9.96
CA LEU A 476 -6.64 5.97 -9.70
C LEU A 476 -6.65 6.33 -8.21
N SER A 477 -5.73 5.77 -7.40
CA SER A 477 -5.75 5.84 -5.94
C SER A 477 -5.68 7.28 -5.40
N ASP A 478 -5.09 8.21 -6.16
CA ASP A 478 -5.01 9.64 -5.82
C ASP A 478 -6.22 10.47 -6.32
N SER A 479 -7.19 9.84 -6.99
CA SER A 479 -8.41 10.52 -7.45
C SER A 479 -9.35 10.83 -6.28
N GLN A 480 -9.92 12.04 -6.28
CA GLN A 480 -10.92 12.50 -5.32
C GLN A 480 -12.16 12.96 -6.09
N LEU A 481 -13.22 12.17 -6.05
CA LEU A 481 -14.48 12.49 -6.72
C LEU A 481 -15.44 13.19 -5.76
N ALA A 482 -16.02 14.31 -6.19
CA ALA A 482 -17.13 14.94 -5.49
C ALA A 482 -18.38 14.05 -5.52
N ASN A 483 -19.30 14.24 -4.57
CA ASN A 483 -20.52 13.43 -4.48
C ASN A 483 -21.32 13.48 -5.79
N GLY A 484 -21.77 12.31 -6.26
CA GLY A 484 -22.45 12.09 -7.54
C GLY A 484 -21.55 12.16 -8.79
N ALA A 485 -20.28 12.56 -8.68
CA ALA A 485 -19.35 12.54 -9.81
C ALA A 485 -18.82 11.13 -10.10
N GLN A 486 -18.57 10.87 -11.38
CA GLN A 486 -18.19 9.55 -11.88
C GLN A 486 -17.03 9.65 -12.88
N LEU A 487 -16.16 8.64 -12.88
CA LEU A 487 -15.22 8.37 -13.96
C LEU A 487 -15.81 7.27 -14.84
N THR A 488 -16.00 7.56 -16.12
CA THR A 488 -16.28 6.56 -17.15
C THR A 488 -14.99 6.22 -17.86
N ILE A 489 -14.54 4.98 -17.77
CA ILE A 489 -13.36 4.46 -18.46
C ILE A 489 -13.84 3.55 -19.59
N THR A 490 -13.38 3.78 -20.81
CA THR A 490 -13.79 3.01 -21.99
C THR A 490 -12.57 2.50 -22.75
N GLY A 491 -12.54 1.20 -23.03
CA GLY A 491 -11.49 0.53 -23.80
C GLY A 491 -12.12 -0.43 -24.80
N GLY A 492 -11.95 -0.15 -26.10
CA GLY A 492 -12.64 -0.90 -27.16
C GLY A 492 -14.16 -0.82 -27.01
N THR A 493 -14.82 -1.96 -26.81
CA THR A 493 -16.27 -2.06 -26.54
C THR A 493 -16.62 -2.18 -25.06
N ALA A 494 -15.63 -2.25 -24.17
CA ALA A 494 -15.83 -2.39 -22.72
C ALA A 494 -15.84 -1.02 -22.04
N SER A 495 -16.65 -0.87 -20.99
CA SER A 495 -16.71 0.35 -20.18
C SER A 495 -16.87 0.02 -18.70
N GLN A 496 -16.24 0.82 -17.85
CA GLN A 496 -16.42 0.79 -16.39
C GLN A 496 -16.85 2.19 -15.92
N VAL A 497 -17.78 2.22 -14.97
CA VAL A 497 -18.08 3.41 -14.17
C VAL A 497 -17.44 3.24 -12.80
N ILE A 498 -16.84 4.32 -12.28
CA ILE A 498 -16.23 4.39 -10.96
C ILE A 498 -16.75 5.65 -10.25
N THR A 499 -17.35 5.46 -9.09
CA THR A 499 -17.86 6.50 -8.19
C THR A 499 -16.85 6.83 -7.08
N SER A 500 -17.18 7.80 -6.22
CA SER A 500 -16.42 8.07 -4.99
C SER A 500 -16.38 6.87 -4.03
N ALA A 501 -17.46 6.08 -3.95
CA ALA A 501 -17.55 4.90 -3.08
C ALA A 501 -16.71 3.73 -3.61
N ASP A 502 -16.62 3.58 -4.94
CA ASP A 502 -15.73 2.60 -5.58
C ASP A 502 -14.27 2.93 -5.29
N LEU A 503 -13.85 4.20 -5.45
CA LEU A 503 -12.48 4.63 -5.17
C LEU A 503 -12.10 4.46 -3.69
N SER A 504 -13.02 4.74 -2.76
CA SER A 504 -12.75 4.50 -1.32
C SER A 504 -12.62 3.01 -0.97
N SER A 505 -13.20 2.13 -1.79
CA SER A 505 -13.10 0.67 -1.63
C SER A 505 -11.87 0.09 -2.33
N ASN A 506 -11.58 0.55 -3.55
CA ASN A 506 -10.39 0.16 -4.32
C ASN A 506 -10.01 1.21 -5.38
N GLY A 507 -8.79 1.74 -5.31
CA GLY A 507 -8.29 2.77 -6.21
C GLY A 507 -7.86 2.31 -7.62
N PHE A 508 -8.11 1.07 -8.04
CA PHE A 508 -7.68 0.58 -9.37
C PHE A 508 -8.87 0.29 -10.29
N SER A 509 -8.71 0.58 -11.59
CA SER A 509 -9.72 0.21 -12.59
C SER A 509 -9.80 -1.31 -12.80
N ALA A 510 -10.80 -1.74 -13.59
CA ALA A 510 -10.73 -2.99 -14.35
C ALA A 510 -9.57 -2.95 -15.36
N VAL A 511 -9.12 -4.12 -15.79
CA VAL A 511 -8.22 -4.29 -16.93
C VAL A 511 -9.02 -4.16 -18.21
N PHE A 512 -8.52 -3.41 -19.18
CA PHE A 512 -9.09 -3.27 -20.52
C PHE A 512 -8.12 -3.84 -21.55
N ASP A 513 -8.59 -4.73 -22.41
CA ASP A 513 -7.78 -5.24 -23.53
C ASP A 513 -7.52 -4.13 -24.56
N GLY A 514 -6.27 -4.06 -25.04
CA GLY A 514 -5.78 -3.04 -25.96
C GLY A 514 -4.77 -2.06 -25.34
N SER A 515 -4.14 -1.26 -26.21
CA SER A 515 -3.06 -0.34 -25.89
C SER A 515 -3.53 1.07 -25.50
N SER A 516 -4.84 1.31 -25.36
CA SER A 516 -5.38 2.61 -24.91
C SER A 516 -6.77 2.51 -24.30
N VAL A 517 -7.05 3.41 -23.35
CA VAL A 517 -8.36 3.66 -22.76
C VAL A 517 -8.65 5.15 -22.72
N SER A 518 -9.90 5.55 -22.97
CA SER A 518 -10.36 6.91 -22.69
C SER A 518 -10.95 6.98 -21.29
N VAL A 519 -10.69 8.07 -20.57
CA VAL A 519 -11.29 8.35 -19.27
C VAL A 519 -12.01 9.68 -19.32
N VAL A 520 -13.27 9.68 -18.94
CA VAL A 520 -14.14 10.86 -18.86
C VAL A 520 -14.58 11.04 -17.41
N LEU A 521 -14.17 12.15 -16.80
CA LEU A 521 -14.76 12.65 -15.56
C LEU A 521 -16.02 13.42 -15.89
N SER A 522 -17.15 12.98 -15.34
CA SER A 522 -18.44 13.68 -15.38
C SER A 522 -18.93 13.96 -13.97
N SER A 523 -18.98 15.24 -13.57
CA SER A 523 -19.74 15.67 -12.41
C SER A 523 -21.18 16.04 -12.82
N PRO A 524 -22.20 15.77 -11.98
CA PRO A 524 -23.53 16.35 -12.11
C PRO A 524 -23.42 17.88 -12.23
N GLY A 525 -24.07 18.45 -13.24
CA GLY A 525 -23.70 19.76 -13.77
C GLY A 525 -23.85 20.92 -12.77
N GLY A 526 -22.82 21.76 -12.65
CA GLY A 526 -22.89 23.02 -11.91
C GLY A 526 -21.84 24.03 -12.38
N VAL A 527 -22.24 25.29 -12.56
CA VAL A 527 -21.35 26.36 -13.08
C VAL A 527 -20.29 26.78 -12.04
N ARG A 528 -19.33 27.62 -12.44
CA ARG A 528 -18.18 28.08 -11.64
C ARG A 528 -18.61 28.82 -10.36
N GLY A 529 -17.99 28.45 -9.23
CA GLY A 529 -17.99 29.23 -7.98
C GLY A 529 -18.41 28.41 -6.76
N ASN A 530 -17.41 27.90 -6.02
CA ASN A 530 -17.48 27.21 -4.73
C ASN A 530 -18.35 25.94 -4.63
N GLY A 531 -17.67 24.80 -4.41
CA GLY A 531 -18.29 23.52 -4.03
C GLY A 531 -18.25 22.47 -5.14
N ASN A 532 -17.77 21.28 -4.77
CA ASN A 532 -17.83 20.03 -5.54
C ASN A 532 -17.16 20.10 -6.93
N THR A 533 -15.86 20.39 -6.92
CA THR A 533 -14.92 19.93 -7.95
C THR A 533 -14.39 18.54 -7.58
N SER A 534 -14.16 17.71 -8.59
CA SER A 534 -13.41 16.47 -8.47
C SER A 534 -11.98 16.68 -8.99
N ARG A 535 -11.03 15.94 -8.43
CA ARG A 535 -9.67 15.82 -8.96
C ARG A 535 -9.46 14.40 -9.44
N PHE A 536 -9.32 14.23 -10.75
CA PHE A 536 -9.06 12.94 -11.39
C PHE A 536 -7.57 12.82 -11.65
N VAL A 537 -6.96 11.79 -11.06
CA VAL A 537 -5.54 11.48 -11.16
C VAL A 537 -5.36 10.06 -11.67
N VAL A 538 -4.49 9.88 -12.66
CA VAL A 538 -3.89 8.60 -13.02
C VAL A 538 -2.44 8.68 -12.56
N SER A 539 -2.08 7.90 -11.55
CA SER A 539 -0.76 7.99 -10.88
C SER A 539 0.26 7.03 -11.48
N ASN A 540 -0.22 5.89 -11.98
CA ASN A 540 0.52 4.86 -12.68
C ASN A 540 -0.40 4.13 -13.68
N VAL A 541 0.20 3.40 -14.60
CA VAL A 541 -0.53 2.47 -15.48
C VAL A 541 0.11 1.09 -15.41
N LYS A 542 -0.70 0.07 -15.13
CA LYS A 542 -0.25 -1.32 -15.17
C LYS A 542 -0.52 -1.87 -16.57
N VAL A 543 0.50 -2.45 -17.20
CA VAL A 543 0.43 -3.03 -18.56
C VAL A 543 0.96 -4.45 -18.58
N GLY A 544 0.34 -5.30 -19.39
CA GLY A 544 0.88 -6.63 -19.66
C GLY A 544 2.05 -6.57 -20.63
N LEU A 545 3.18 -7.22 -20.32
CA LEU A 545 4.31 -7.35 -21.27
C LEU A 545 4.94 -8.73 -21.13
N CYS A 546 4.23 -9.77 -21.56
CA CYS A 546 4.75 -11.14 -21.54
C CYS A 546 5.66 -11.41 -22.75
N ARG A 547 6.72 -12.18 -22.54
CA ARG A 547 7.33 -13.06 -23.55
C ARG A 547 7.16 -14.50 -23.06
N ASP A 548 7.20 -15.48 -23.97
CA ASP A 548 7.08 -16.88 -23.58
C ASP A 548 8.39 -17.34 -22.91
N ASP A 549 8.29 -17.83 -21.66
CA ASP A 549 9.39 -18.28 -20.80
C ASP A 549 9.91 -19.69 -21.15
N GLY A 550 9.17 -20.43 -21.99
CA GLY A 550 9.62 -21.73 -22.51
C GLY A 550 9.74 -22.84 -21.45
N ILE A 551 9.09 -22.65 -20.30
CA ILE A 551 8.99 -23.65 -19.24
C ILE A 551 8.20 -24.85 -19.76
N ALA A 552 8.69 -26.06 -19.48
CA ALA A 552 8.07 -27.29 -19.98
C ALA A 552 6.73 -27.57 -19.29
N ASP A 553 5.66 -27.75 -20.07
CA ASP A 553 4.35 -28.17 -19.58
C ASP A 553 4.47 -29.50 -18.80
N SER A 554 3.99 -29.54 -17.55
CA SER A 554 3.85 -30.81 -16.82
C SER A 554 2.56 -31.50 -17.29
N ILE A 555 2.71 -32.45 -18.22
CA ILE A 555 1.64 -33.27 -18.78
C ILE A 555 1.81 -34.72 -18.29
N CYS A 556 0.73 -35.32 -17.80
CA CYS A 556 0.64 -36.70 -17.34
C CYS A 556 0.47 -37.70 -18.49
N GLY A 557 1.48 -37.80 -19.36
CA GLY A 557 1.53 -38.76 -20.46
C GLY A 557 2.05 -38.16 -21.77
N ASP A 558 1.97 -38.93 -22.85
CA ASP A 558 2.47 -38.51 -24.18
C ASP A 558 1.54 -37.52 -24.92
N LEU A 559 0.36 -37.23 -24.37
CA LEU A 559 -0.69 -36.42 -25.01
C LEU A 559 -1.29 -35.43 -24.01
N ASP A 560 -1.48 -34.19 -24.44
CA ASP A 560 -2.36 -33.23 -23.76
C ASP A 560 -3.83 -33.61 -24.04
N ASP A 561 -4.49 -34.22 -23.05
CA ASP A 561 -5.87 -34.69 -23.13
C ASP A 561 -6.88 -33.75 -22.41
N ARG A 562 -6.42 -32.55 -22.02
CA ARG A 562 -7.27 -31.49 -21.47
C ARG A 562 -8.26 -30.97 -22.53
N ILE A 563 -9.54 -30.94 -22.21
CA ILE A 563 -10.60 -30.39 -23.10
C ILE A 563 -11.05 -28.99 -22.62
N PRO A 564 -11.58 -28.11 -23.49
CA PRO A 564 -12.08 -26.78 -23.06
C PRO A 564 -13.19 -26.86 -22.00
N SER A 565 -13.28 -25.82 -21.15
CA SER A 565 -14.26 -25.72 -20.06
C SER A 565 -14.92 -24.34 -20.01
N THR A 566 -16.14 -24.31 -19.48
CA THR A 566 -16.93 -23.08 -19.24
C THR A 566 -17.56 -23.11 -17.83
N ASP A 567 -16.79 -23.54 -16.83
CA ASP A 567 -17.23 -23.54 -15.44
C ASP A 567 -17.21 -22.10 -14.92
N VAL A 568 -18.39 -21.57 -14.58
CA VAL A 568 -18.59 -20.19 -14.13
C VAL A 568 -17.85 -19.88 -12.83
N ARG A 569 -17.57 -20.89 -12.01
CA ARG A 569 -17.05 -20.75 -10.64
C ARG A 569 -15.55 -20.48 -10.58
N MET A 570 -14.91 -20.37 -11.74
CA MET A 570 -13.48 -20.46 -11.95
C MET A 570 -12.95 -19.19 -12.62
N GLY A 571 -12.12 -18.44 -11.93
CA GLY A 571 -11.52 -17.20 -12.43
C GLY A 571 -10.01 -17.30 -12.62
N ARG A 572 -9.46 -16.47 -13.50
CA ARG A 572 -8.02 -16.28 -13.67
C ARG A 572 -7.56 -15.10 -12.80
N ILE A 573 -6.47 -15.29 -12.06
CA ILE A 573 -5.86 -14.27 -11.18
C ILE A 573 -4.38 -14.15 -11.54
N GLY A 574 -4.03 -13.11 -12.30
CA GLY A 574 -2.71 -13.01 -12.95
C GLY A 574 -2.44 -14.22 -13.85
N GLY A 575 -1.30 -14.88 -13.66
CA GLY A 575 -0.97 -16.16 -14.30
C GLY A 575 -1.64 -17.40 -13.67
N CYS A 576 -2.37 -17.22 -12.57
CA CYS A 576 -2.87 -18.29 -11.72
C CYS A 576 -4.39 -18.48 -11.81
N THR A 577 -4.90 -19.45 -11.04
CA THR A 577 -6.33 -19.78 -10.96
C THR A 577 -6.88 -19.50 -9.57
N GLY A 578 -7.99 -18.75 -9.52
CA GLY A 578 -8.83 -18.60 -8.34
C GLY A 578 -10.21 -19.26 -8.55
N TRP A 579 -10.87 -19.68 -7.48
CA TRP A 579 -12.22 -20.27 -7.55
C TRP A 579 -13.05 -20.01 -6.31
N LEU A 580 -14.36 -19.93 -6.48
CA LEU A 580 -15.29 -19.48 -5.44
C LEU A 580 -15.77 -20.61 -4.53
N ILE A 581 -15.91 -20.31 -3.23
CA ILE A 581 -16.53 -21.16 -2.21
C ILE A 581 -17.71 -20.52 -1.48
N SER A 582 -17.96 -19.22 -1.68
CA SER A 582 -19.18 -18.52 -1.28
C SER A 582 -19.55 -17.47 -2.34
N GLU A 583 -20.41 -16.53 -1.98
CA GLU A 583 -20.74 -15.35 -2.77
C GLU A 583 -19.52 -14.44 -3.03
N ASP A 584 -18.54 -14.42 -2.13
CA ASP A 584 -17.41 -13.49 -2.13
C ASP A 584 -16.03 -14.13 -1.88
N VAL A 585 -15.97 -15.29 -1.22
CA VAL A 585 -14.72 -15.96 -0.84
C VAL A 585 -14.17 -16.79 -2.00
N PHE A 586 -12.89 -16.57 -2.32
CA PHE A 586 -12.14 -17.35 -3.29
C PHE A 586 -10.96 -18.09 -2.65
N ILE A 587 -10.50 -19.14 -3.35
CA ILE A 587 -9.31 -19.92 -3.03
C ILE A 587 -8.38 -19.95 -4.25
N GLN A 588 -7.07 -19.92 -4.00
CA GLN A 588 -6.00 -20.14 -4.98
C GLN A 588 -4.84 -20.96 -4.36
N ALA A 589 -3.78 -21.25 -5.14
CA ALA A 589 -2.51 -21.70 -4.58
C ALA A 589 -1.74 -20.50 -3.98
N GLY A 590 -0.95 -20.74 -2.93
CA GLY A 590 -0.16 -19.71 -2.26
C GLY A 590 1.06 -19.26 -3.06
N HIS A 591 1.67 -20.15 -3.87
CA HIS A 591 2.76 -19.78 -4.79
C HIS A 591 2.34 -18.77 -5.87
N CYS A 592 1.03 -18.55 -6.06
CA CYS A 592 0.48 -17.47 -6.89
C CYS A 592 0.76 -16.07 -6.32
N GLY A 593 1.32 -16.00 -5.11
CA GLY A 593 1.66 -14.76 -4.41
C GLY A 593 0.50 -14.15 -3.63
N THR A 594 0.83 -13.09 -2.90
CA THR A 594 -0.15 -12.29 -2.16
C THR A 594 -0.78 -11.24 -3.10
N PRO A 595 -2.12 -11.21 -3.23
CA PRO A 595 -2.82 -10.17 -4.00
C PRO A 595 -2.50 -8.75 -3.51
N SER A 596 -2.42 -7.82 -4.44
CA SER A 596 -2.34 -6.38 -4.19
C SER A 596 -3.66 -5.68 -4.53
N SER A 597 -3.79 -4.39 -4.21
CA SER A 597 -4.99 -3.58 -4.53
C SER A 597 -5.33 -3.57 -6.04
N SER A 598 -4.32 -3.69 -6.91
CA SER A 598 -4.49 -3.82 -8.36
C SER A 598 -4.97 -5.20 -8.83
N THR A 599 -4.88 -6.23 -7.98
CA THR A 599 -5.16 -7.62 -8.38
C THR A 599 -6.65 -7.83 -8.64
N ARG A 600 -6.96 -8.55 -9.72
CA ARG A 600 -8.32 -8.86 -10.17
C ARG A 600 -8.46 -10.36 -10.42
N ILE A 601 -9.65 -10.90 -10.14
CA ILE A 601 -10.09 -12.20 -10.62
C ILE A 601 -11.01 -12.00 -11.82
N HIS A 602 -10.65 -12.63 -12.94
CA HIS A 602 -11.34 -12.56 -14.23
C HIS A 602 -12.15 -13.83 -14.47
N PHE A 603 -13.48 -13.74 -14.49
CA PHE A 603 -14.35 -14.88 -14.82
C PHE A 603 -14.58 -14.97 -16.34
N VAL A 604 -13.60 -15.55 -17.04
CA VAL A 604 -13.53 -15.62 -18.52
C VAL A 604 -13.05 -17.00 -18.97
N TYR A 605 -13.54 -17.52 -20.09
CA TYR A 605 -13.13 -18.85 -20.59
C TYR A 605 -11.92 -18.79 -21.55
N GLY A 606 -11.77 -17.67 -22.27
CA GLY A 606 -10.71 -17.43 -23.24
C GLY A 606 -9.45 -16.79 -22.66
N THR A 607 -8.52 -16.45 -23.56
CA THR A 607 -7.18 -15.93 -23.22
C THR A 607 -7.15 -14.42 -22.93
N GLY A 608 -8.03 -13.63 -23.55
CA GLY A 608 -8.21 -12.19 -23.27
C GLY A 608 -8.80 -11.93 -21.89
N SER A 609 -8.88 -10.66 -21.49
CA SER A 609 -9.44 -10.27 -20.19
C SER A 609 -10.95 -10.54 -20.12
N ALA A 610 -11.46 -10.81 -18.92
CA ALA A 610 -12.90 -10.73 -18.67
C ALA A 610 -13.43 -9.32 -18.95
N ALA A 611 -14.71 -9.19 -19.31
CA ALA A 611 -15.37 -7.89 -19.36
C ALA A 611 -15.37 -7.23 -17.95
N PRO A 612 -15.42 -5.90 -17.81
CA PRO A 612 -15.34 -5.22 -16.51
C PRO A 612 -16.34 -5.72 -15.46
N GLU A 613 -17.56 -6.10 -15.87
CA GLU A 613 -18.61 -6.72 -15.04
C GLU A 613 -18.26 -8.12 -14.48
N ASP A 614 -17.25 -8.77 -15.07
CA ASP A 614 -16.73 -10.09 -14.69
C ASP A 614 -15.31 -10.02 -14.06
N GLN A 615 -14.89 -8.82 -13.65
CA GLN A 615 -13.65 -8.58 -12.92
C GLN A 615 -13.94 -8.18 -11.48
N TYR A 616 -13.28 -8.85 -10.53
CA TYR A 616 -13.51 -8.64 -9.10
C TYR A 616 -12.20 -8.32 -8.39
N ALA A 617 -12.18 -7.24 -7.61
CA ALA A 617 -11.03 -6.82 -6.83
C ALA A 617 -10.88 -7.69 -5.58
N VAL A 618 -9.66 -8.02 -5.20
CA VAL A 618 -9.40 -8.72 -3.93
C VAL A 618 -9.48 -7.73 -2.78
N ASP A 619 -10.21 -8.10 -1.73
CA ASP A 619 -10.17 -7.42 -0.44
C ASP A 619 -8.87 -7.82 0.27
N VAL A 620 -7.77 -7.12 -0.03
CA VAL A 620 -6.40 -7.50 0.39
C VAL A 620 -6.27 -7.82 1.89
N PRO A 621 -6.86 -7.06 2.84
CA PRO A 621 -6.80 -7.38 4.27
C PRO A 621 -7.37 -8.74 4.67
N SER A 622 -8.33 -9.30 3.90
CA SER A 622 -8.91 -10.62 4.17
C SER A 622 -8.04 -11.80 3.70
N TYR A 623 -7.04 -11.54 2.84
CA TYR A 623 -6.27 -12.61 2.23
C TYR A 623 -5.21 -13.16 3.16
N GLN A 624 -5.18 -14.49 3.30
CA GLN A 624 -4.07 -15.23 3.88
C GLN A 624 -3.65 -16.33 2.91
N GLY A 625 -2.35 -16.52 2.75
CA GLY A 625 -1.79 -17.64 2.00
C GLY A 625 -0.38 -18.00 2.48
N VAL A 626 0.04 -19.20 2.10
CA VAL A 626 1.35 -19.78 2.42
C VAL A 626 1.87 -20.45 1.15
N ASP A 627 3.12 -20.15 0.78
CA ASP A 627 3.90 -20.98 -0.13
C ASP A 627 4.97 -21.70 0.68
N GLY A 628 4.72 -22.98 0.97
CA GLY A 628 5.59 -23.87 1.72
C GLY A 628 5.79 -25.22 1.04
N GLY A 629 5.54 -25.30 -0.28
CA GLY A 629 5.62 -26.54 -1.05
C GLY A 629 4.43 -27.50 -0.88
N VAL A 630 4.57 -28.70 -1.43
CA VAL A 630 3.50 -29.72 -1.50
C VAL A 630 2.86 -30.02 -0.14
N GLY A 631 1.56 -29.75 0.00
CA GLY A 631 0.79 -29.93 1.23
C GLY A 631 0.77 -28.72 2.17
N ASN A 632 1.55 -27.68 1.87
CA ASN A 632 1.57 -26.41 2.59
C ASN A 632 1.60 -25.22 1.62
N ASP A 633 0.85 -25.34 0.53
CA ASP A 633 0.71 -24.32 -0.51
C ASP A 633 -0.78 -24.03 -0.74
N TRP A 634 -1.25 -22.86 -0.33
CA TRP A 634 -2.67 -22.47 -0.37
C TRP A 634 -2.83 -20.96 -0.15
N GLY A 635 -3.95 -20.39 -0.62
CA GLY A 635 -4.36 -19.03 -0.29
C GLY A 635 -5.87 -18.85 -0.40
N ALA A 636 -6.45 -18.03 0.46
CA ALA A 636 -7.88 -17.68 0.43
C ALA A 636 -8.13 -16.26 0.95
N GLY A 637 -9.14 -15.60 0.39
CA GLY A 637 -9.57 -14.25 0.75
C GLY A 637 -10.96 -13.92 0.18
N ARG A 638 -11.45 -12.70 0.43
CA ARG A 638 -12.69 -12.16 -0.12
C ARG A 638 -12.44 -11.36 -1.40
N LEU A 639 -13.52 -11.19 -2.16
CA LEU A 639 -13.62 -10.33 -3.33
C LEU A 639 -14.64 -9.23 -3.05
N LEU A 640 -14.28 -8.00 -3.42
CA LEU A 640 -15.16 -6.84 -3.32
C LEU A 640 -16.31 -6.93 -4.35
N PRO A 641 -17.46 -6.29 -4.07
CA PRO A 641 -18.50 -6.08 -5.08
C PRO A 641 -17.96 -5.43 -6.35
N ASN A 642 -18.48 -5.83 -7.51
CA ASN A 642 -18.06 -5.29 -8.79
C ASN A 642 -18.65 -3.88 -9.04
N SER A 643 -17.83 -2.88 -9.35
CA SER A 643 -18.26 -1.47 -9.48
C SER A 643 -19.26 -1.20 -10.62
N VAL A 644 -19.39 -2.10 -11.59
CA VAL A 644 -20.32 -1.95 -12.73
C VAL A 644 -21.69 -2.53 -12.41
N THR A 645 -21.75 -3.59 -11.59
CA THR A 645 -22.99 -4.35 -11.33
C THR A 645 -23.50 -4.26 -9.89
N GLY A 646 -22.65 -3.83 -8.95
CA GLY A 646 -22.91 -3.86 -7.50
C GLY A 646 -22.95 -5.27 -6.90
N LYS A 647 -22.71 -6.33 -7.68
CA LYS A 647 -22.87 -7.73 -7.24
C LYS A 647 -21.58 -8.31 -6.68
N LEU A 648 -21.74 -9.26 -5.76
CA LEU A 648 -20.69 -10.18 -5.35
C LEU A 648 -20.48 -11.27 -6.43
N PRO A 649 -19.25 -11.79 -6.60
CA PRO A 649 -18.92 -12.66 -7.73
C PRO A 649 -19.73 -13.96 -7.77
N GLY A 650 -19.90 -14.66 -6.66
CA GLY A 650 -20.67 -15.90 -6.60
C GLY A 650 -22.17 -15.69 -6.86
N VAL A 651 -22.71 -14.49 -6.60
CA VAL A 651 -24.07 -14.10 -7.01
C VAL A 651 -24.12 -13.96 -8.53
N ALA A 652 -23.20 -13.21 -9.13
CA ALA A 652 -23.13 -13.04 -10.59
C ALA A 652 -22.88 -14.37 -11.33
N GLN A 653 -22.02 -15.25 -10.80
CA GLN A 653 -21.81 -16.59 -11.37
C GLN A 653 -23.04 -17.50 -11.18
N SER A 654 -23.80 -17.35 -10.08
CA SER A 654 -25.07 -18.09 -9.87
C SER A 654 -26.15 -17.73 -10.90
N GLU A 655 -26.21 -16.47 -11.34
CA GLU A 655 -27.10 -16.05 -12.43
C GLU A 655 -26.73 -16.73 -13.76
N LYS A 656 -25.42 -16.88 -14.04
CA LYS A 656 -24.91 -17.53 -15.26
C LYS A 656 -25.19 -19.03 -15.33
N CYS A 657 -25.15 -19.74 -14.20
CA CYS A 657 -25.50 -21.16 -14.14
C CYS A 657 -26.97 -21.43 -13.80
N GLY A 658 -27.77 -20.38 -13.55
CA GLY A 658 -29.24 -20.44 -13.54
C GLY A 658 -29.89 -20.92 -12.24
N SER A 659 -29.17 -20.96 -11.12
CA SER A 659 -29.73 -21.31 -9.80
C SER A 659 -28.94 -20.69 -8.65
N SER A 660 -29.60 -20.28 -7.56
CA SER A 660 -28.90 -19.79 -6.37
C SER A 660 -27.90 -20.83 -5.85
N GLY A 661 -26.68 -20.39 -5.53
CA GLY A 661 -25.62 -21.25 -4.99
C GLY A 661 -24.86 -22.11 -6.00
N CYS A 662 -25.19 -22.09 -7.30
CA CYS A 662 -24.37 -22.79 -8.30
C CYS A 662 -23.11 -22.00 -8.73
N GLY A 663 -22.99 -20.73 -8.33
CA GLY A 663 -21.86 -19.85 -8.64
C GLY A 663 -20.58 -20.14 -7.86
N TRP A 664 -20.58 -21.11 -6.93
CA TRP A 664 -19.41 -21.52 -6.16
C TRP A 664 -19.38 -23.04 -5.90
N PHE A 665 -18.30 -23.51 -5.27
CA PHE A 665 -18.13 -24.91 -4.88
C PHE A 665 -18.47 -25.10 -3.40
N ASN A 666 -19.23 -26.15 -3.09
CA ASN A 666 -19.33 -26.64 -1.72
C ASN A 666 -18.04 -27.38 -1.34
N LEU A 667 -17.52 -27.10 -0.15
CA LEU A 667 -16.42 -27.87 0.44
C LEU A 667 -16.93 -29.21 0.98
N GLY A 668 -16.06 -30.23 0.99
CA GLY A 668 -16.43 -31.56 1.49
C GLY A 668 -15.22 -32.38 1.94
N PRO A 669 -15.49 -33.54 2.57
CA PRO A 669 -14.44 -34.34 3.21
C PRO A 669 -13.48 -34.94 2.18
N VAL A 670 -12.19 -34.92 2.50
CA VAL A 670 -11.17 -35.66 1.73
C VAL A 670 -11.46 -37.16 1.83
N PRO A 671 -11.50 -37.91 0.71
CA PRO A 671 -11.77 -39.35 0.74
C PRO A 671 -10.76 -40.12 1.60
N SER A 672 -11.21 -41.21 2.24
CA SER A 672 -10.36 -42.07 3.07
C SER A 672 -9.59 -43.14 2.29
N THR A 673 -9.88 -43.31 0.99
CA THR A 673 -9.21 -44.28 0.11
C THR A 673 -9.04 -43.72 -1.31
N THR A 674 -8.01 -44.17 -2.03
CA THR A 674 -7.77 -43.80 -3.43
C THR A 674 -8.59 -44.66 -4.41
N SER A 675 -8.88 -45.91 -4.04
CA SER A 675 -9.56 -46.87 -4.91
C SER A 675 -10.99 -46.43 -5.27
N GLY A 676 -11.29 -46.35 -6.56
CA GLY A 676 -12.61 -45.95 -7.07
C GLY A 676 -12.88 -44.44 -7.05
N ASN A 677 -11.95 -43.62 -6.56
CA ASN A 677 -12.10 -42.17 -6.51
C ASN A 677 -11.33 -41.50 -7.66
N ASN A 678 -12.07 -40.83 -8.55
CA ASN A 678 -11.50 -39.91 -9.52
C ASN A 678 -11.48 -38.49 -8.95
N ILE A 679 -10.42 -37.75 -9.23
CA ILE A 679 -10.30 -36.32 -8.97
C ILE A 679 -10.19 -35.56 -10.29
N ARG A 680 -10.24 -34.24 -10.20
CA ARG A 680 -10.41 -33.30 -11.31
C ARG A 680 -9.96 -31.91 -10.76
N ILE A 681 -9.22 -31.07 -11.52
CA ILE A 681 -8.20 -30.09 -10.97
C ILE A 681 -8.16 -28.62 -11.58
N THR A 682 -9.13 -27.70 -11.37
CA THR A 682 -9.44 -26.57 -12.32
C THR A 682 -8.42 -25.45 -12.43
N GLY A 683 -8.42 -24.78 -13.60
CA GLY A 683 -7.61 -23.62 -13.90
C GLY A 683 -7.27 -23.32 -15.36
N TYR A 684 -6.30 -22.42 -15.47
CA TYR A 684 -5.84 -21.69 -16.65
C TYR A 684 -4.35 -21.94 -16.94
N GLY A 685 -3.88 -23.18 -16.71
CA GLY A 685 -2.46 -23.54 -16.84
C GLY A 685 -1.89 -23.34 -18.25
N THR A 686 -0.56 -23.37 -18.36
CA THR A 686 0.14 -23.26 -19.64
C THR A 686 -0.13 -24.47 -20.54
N ALA A 687 -0.01 -24.26 -21.85
CA ALA A 687 -0.19 -25.28 -22.86
C ALA A 687 0.47 -24.90 -24.18
N ALA A 688 1.00 -25.89 -24.90
CA ALA A 688 1.45 -25.73 -26.30
C ALA A 688 0.38 -25.18 -27.28
N VAL A 689 -0.91 -25.32 -26.96
CA VAL A 689 -2.04 -24.76 -27.74
C VAL A 689 -3.09 -24.19 -26.78
N ASP A 690 -3.64 -23.01 -27.08
CA ASP A 690 -4.62 -22.30 -26.27
C ASP A 690 -4.19 -22.14 -24.78
N SER A 691 -2.92 -21.78 -24.57
CA SER A 691 -2.36 -21.46 -23.25
C SER A 691 -3.20 -20.40 -22.54
N ARG A 692 -3.39 -20.53 -21.21
CA ARG A 692 -4.15 -19.59 -20.37
C ARG A 692 -5.66 -19.46 -20.68
N SER A 693 -6.22 -20.41 -21.44
CA SER A 693 -7.68 -20.65 -21.53
C SER A 693 -8.17 -21.66 -20.48
N GLN A 694 -9.47 -21.68 -20.18
CA GLN A 694 -10.04 -22.61 -19.20
C GLN A 694 -10.21 -24.02 -19.80
N LYS A 695 -9.60 -25.06 -19.20
CA LYS A 695 -9.69 -26.47 -19.67
C LYS A 695 -10.36 -27.41 -18.64
N THR A 696 -10.41 -28.75 -18.83
CA THR A 696 -10.96 -29.84 -17.95
C THR A 696 -10.35 -31.23 -18.27
N HIS A 697 -9.90 -31.97 -17.25
CA HIS A 697 -9.36 -33.35 -17.33
C HIS A 697 -9.62 -34.12 -16.01
N VAL A 698 -10.33 -35.26 -16.09
CA VAL A 698 -10.58 -36.25 -15.01
C VAL A 698 -9.53 -37.35 -14.96
N GLY A 699 -8.99 -37.64 -13.78
CA GLY A 699 -8.04 -38.74 -13.59
C GLY A 699 -8.15 -39.39 -12.21
N ALA A 700 -7.41 -40.48 -12.01
CA ALA A 700 -7.42 -41.20 -10.74
C ALA A 700 -6.73 -40.40 -9.62
N LEU A 701 -7.29 -40.46 -8.41
CA LEU A 701 -6.60 -40.05 -7.18
C LEU A 701 -5.56 -41.13 -6.82
N THR A 702 -4.27 -40.79 -6.77
CA THR A 702 -3.18 -41.76 -6.60
C THR A 702 -2.64 -41.84 -5.18
N THR A 703 -2.71 -40.77 -4.39
CA THR A 703 -2.26 -40.77 -2.99
C THR A 703 -3.03 -39.75 -2.16
N ILE A 704 -3.32 -40.10 -0.91
CA ILE A 704 -3.85 -39.20 0.12
C ILE A 704 -2.81 -39.21 1.25
N GLY A 705 -2.13 -38.08 1.47
CA GLY A 705 -1.24 -37.84 2.59
C GLY A 705 -1.96 -37.21 3.78
N SER A 706 -1.22 -36.79 4.80
CA SER A 706 -1.73 -36.02 5.96
C SER A 706 -2.39 -34.70 5.55
N ASP A 707 -1.73 -33.99 4.66
CA ASP A 707 -1.87 -32.57 4.32
C ASP A 707 -1.83 -32.35 2.79
N TYR A 708 -1.34 -33.34 2.03
CA TYR A 708 -1.31 -33.34 0.57
C TYR A 708 -2.18 -34.43 -0.07
N ILE A 709 -2.50 -34.25 -1.35
CA ILE A 709 -3.11 -35.23 -2.25
C ILE A 709 -2.30 -35.31 -3.55
N ARG A 710 -2.27 -36.48 -4.19
CA ARG A 710 -1.62 -36.70 -5.50
C ARG A 710 -2.54 -37.43 -6.48
N TYR A 711 -2.38 -37.15 -7.77
CA TYR A 711 -3.33 -37.60 -8.77
C TYR A 711 -2.79 -37.55 -10.22
N VAL A 712 -3.45 -38.29 -11.12
CA VAL A 712 -3.13 -38.38 -12.57
C VAL A 712 -3.68 -37.26 -13.46
N PRO A 713 -4.79 -36.57 -13.19
CA PRO A 713 -5.23 -35.51 -14.08
C PRO A 713 -4.25 -34.34 -14.05
N ASP A 714 -3.90 -33.89 -15.24
CA ASP A 714 -3.56 -32.50 -15.48
C ASP A 714 -4.81 -31.63 -15.23
N THR A 715 -4.66 -30.32 -15.37
CA THR A 715 -5.70 -29.38 -14.99
C THR A 715 -7.06 -29.67 -15.70
N THR A 716 -8.11 -30.15 -14.96
CA THR A 716 -9.31 -29.35 -14.55
C THR A 716 -10.61 -30.07 -13.96
N VAL A 717 -11.49 -29.49 -13.05
CA VAL A 717 -12.53 -30.10 -12.06
C VAL A 717 -13.99 -30.45 -12.53
N LYS A 718 -14.57 -31.53 -11.96
CA LYS A 718 -16.00 -31.90 -11.64
C LYS A 718 -16.00 -33.31 -11.00
N GLY A 719 -16.73 -33.61 -9.93
CA GLY A 719 -17.61 -32.73 -9.14
C GLY A 719 -18.30 -33.49 -8.00
N GLY A 720 -18.94 -32.73 -7.10
CA GLY A 720 -19.51 -33.19 -5.83
C GLY A 720 -19.14 -32.18 -4.75
N TYR A 721 -17.86 -32.15 -4.40
CA TYR A 721 -17.27 -31.21 -3.44
C TYR A 721 -15.85 -30.82 -3.85
N ALA A 722 -15.39 -29.65 -3.43
CA ALA A 722 -13.97 -29.31 -3.45
C ALA A 722 -13.27 -29.86 -2.19
N ILE A 723 -12.11 -30.49 -2.39
CA ILE A 723 -11.37 -31.24 -1.34
C ILE A 723 -9.91 -30.78 -1.17
N GLY A 724 -9.48 -29.78 -1.95
CA GLY A 724 -8.11 -29.29 -1.94
C GLY A 724 -7.80 -28.38 -3.13
N VAL A 725 -6.60 -27.81 -3.11
CA VAL A 725 -6.04 -26.89 -4.11
C VAL A 725 -4.96 -27.60 -4.90
N HIS A 726 -4.92 -27.44 -6.21
CA HIS A 726 -3.80 -27.90 -7.03
C HIS A 726 -2.64 -26.91 -6.96
N THR A 727 -1.44 -27.43 -6.75
CA THR A 727 -0.29 -26.61 -6.37
C THR A 727 0.97 -26.95 -7.15
N HIS A 728 1.21 -28.22 -7.47
CA HIS A 728 2.48 -28.64 -8.06
C HIS A 728 2.26 -29.60 -9.24
N GLY A 729 2.93 -29.30 -10.35
CA GLY A 729 3.17 -30.27 -11.42
C GLY A 729 4.13 -31.36 -10.94
N GLY A 730 3.90 -32.59 -11.36
CA GLY A 730 4.72 -33.74 -10.96
C GLY A 730 4.67 -34.88 -11.96
N CYS A 731 4.31 -34.57 -13.20
CA CYS A 731 4.03 -35.51 -14.26
C CYS A 731 4.94 -35.33 -15.47
N SER A 732 5.13 -36.45 -16.17
CA SER A 732 5.87 -36.54 -17.42
C SER A 732 5.22 -37.59 -18.33
N ALA A 733 5.65 -37.60 -19.60
CA ALA A 733 5.39 -38.67 -20.57
C ALA A 733 5.56 -40.10 -20.01
N THR A 734 6.54 -40.31 -19.13
CA THR A 734 6.86 -41.64 -18.57
C THR A 734 6.16 -41.96 -17.24
N GLY A 735 5.28 -41.08 -16.77
CA GLY A 735 4.55 -41.20 -15.51
C GLY A 735 4.88 -40.10 -14.49
N GLY A 736 4.27 -40.20 -13.32
CA GLY A 736 4.34 -39.21 -12.25
C GLY A 736 2.99 -39.07 -11.54
N SER A 737 2.81 -37.97 -10.82
CA SER A 737 1.50 -37.52 -10.32
C SER A 737 1.58 -36.05 -9.95
N ASN A 738 0.63 -35.25 -10.41
CA ASN A 738 0.43 -33.89 -9.95
C ASN A 738 0.01 -33.88 -8.47
N GLN A 739 0.27 -32.78 -7.75
CA GLN A 739 0.02 -32.69 -6.32
C GLN A 739 -0.78 -31.44 -5.92
N GLY A 740 -1.44 -31.54 -4.77
CA GLY A 740 -2.26 -30.48 -4.19
C GLY A 740 -2.27 -30.49 -2.67
N THR A 741 -2.62 -29.36 -2.07
CA THR A 741 -2.86 -29.19 -0.63
C THR A 741 -4.31 -29.54 -0.28
N ARG A 742 -4.53 -30.27 0.81
CA ARG A 742 -5.87 -30.66 1.28
C ARG A 742 -6.62 -29.47 1.88
N ILE A 743 -7.94 -29.39 1.67
CA ILE A 743 -8.79 -28.33 2.24
C ILE A 743 -8.92 -28.42 3.77
N ASP A 744 -8.76 -29.62 4.34
CA ASP A 744 -8.86 -29.90 5.77
C ASP A 744 -7.52 -29.83 6.53
N LYS A 745 -6.49 -29.20 5.91
CA LYS A 745 -5.26 -28.81 6.62
C LYS A 745 -5.61 -27.77 7.69
N PRO A 746 -5.19 -27.91 8.96
CA PRO A 746 -5.71 -27.11 10.07
C PRO A 746 -5.64 -25.59 9.88
N GLU A 747 -4.52 -25.05 9.39
CA GLU A 747 -4.34 -23.61 9.22
C GLU A 747 -5.13 -23.05 8.03
N PHE A 748 -5.34 -23.87 6.99
CA PHE A 748 -6.12 -23.53 5.82
C PHE A 748 -7.62 -23.58 6.13
N ALA A 749 -8.06 -24.67 6.76
CA ALA A 749 -9.43 -24.86 7.22
C ALA A 749 -9.87 -23.74 8.17
N ALA A 750 -9.05 -23.39 9.17
CA ALA A 750 -9.38 -22.33 10.12
C ALA A 750 -9.53 -20.94 9.46
N HIS A 751 -8.71 -20.61 8.46
CA HIS A 751 -8.86 -19.36 7.71
C HIS A 751 -10.10 -19.38 6.80
N VAL A 752 -10.37 -20.51 6.15
CA VAL A 752 -11.59 -20.70 5.35
C VAL A 752 -12.86 -20.64 6.21
N GLU A 753 -12.84 -21.19 7.42
CA GLU A 753 -13.95 -21.10 8.39
C GLU A 753 -14.20 -19.66 8.83
N TYR A 754 -13.12 -18.90 9.13
CA TYR A 754 -13.18 -17.46 9.41
C TYR A 754 -13.78 -16.67 8.23
N LEU A 755 -13.34 -16.92 7.00
CA LEU A 755 -13.84 -16.25 5.81
C LEU A 755 -15.30 -16.61 5.48
N LEU A 756 -15.70 -17.86 5.66
CA LEU A 756 -17.08 -18.31 5.42
C LEU A 756 -18.09 -17.87 6.50
N GLY A 757 -17.66 -17.11 7.52
CA GLY A 757 -18.52 -16.73 8.64
C GLY A 757 -18.99 -17.95 9.43
N LEU A 758 -18.20 -19.04 9.47
CA LEU A 758 -18.47 -20.24 10.28
C LEU A 758 -18.08 -20.04 11.76
N GLY A 759 -18.11 -18.79 12.24
CA GLY A 759 -18.25 -18.52 13.66
C GLY A 759 -19.72 -18.71 14.03
N ASP A 760 -19.99 -19.64 14.96
CA ASP A 760 -21.35 -19.90 15.44
C ASP A 760 -21.99 -18.59 15.97
N CYS A 761 -23.09 -18.17 15.34
CA CYS A 761 -23.98 -17.16 15.93
C CYS A 761 -25.14 -17.85 16.65
N GLU A 762 -25.62 -17.27 17.76
CA GLU A 762 -26.87 -17.71 18.40
C GLU A 762 -27.99 -16.67 18.19
N THR A 763 -27.64 -15.43 17.86
CA THR A 763 -28.52 -14.28 17.74
C THR A 763 -28.05 -13.31 16.64
N ASN A 764 -28.96 -12.51 16.07
CA ASN A 764 -28.60 -11.50 15.06
C ASN A 764 -27.52 -10.50 15.55
N SER A 765 -27.51 -10.19 16.85
CA SER A 765 -26.50 -9.31 17.46
C SER A 765 -25.08 -9.89 17.51
N ASP A 766 -24.91 -11.18 17.22
CA ASP A 766 -23.59 -11.80 17.05
C ASP A 766 -23.04 -11.58 15.62
N CYS A 767 -23.90 -11.14 14.70
CA CYS A 767 -23.64 -10.93 13.28
C CYS A 767 -23.51 -9.47 12.87
N ASP A 768 -24.04 -8.56 13.70
CA ASP A 768 -23.93 -7.11 13.57
C ASP A 768 -22.47 -6.69 13.39
N ASP A 769 -22.11 -6.30 12.16
CA ASP A 769 -20.76 -5.85 11.80
C ASP A 769 -20.50 -4.37 12.15
N GLY A 770 -21.53 -3.69 12.66
CA GLY A 770 -21.51 -2.27 13.01
C GLY A 770 -21.61 -1.33 11.82
N ILE A 771 -22.10 -1.82 10.67
CA ILE A 771 -22.41 -1.03 9.49
C ILE A 771 -23.94 -0.98 9.31
N PHE A 772 -24.49 0.21 9.07
CA PHE A 772 -25.93 0.43 8.94
C PHE A 772 -26.40 0.27 7.49
N CYS A 773 -25.65 0.79 6.51
CA CYS A 773 -26.14 0.93 5.14
C CYS A 773 -26.13 -0.38 4.31
N ASN A 774 -25.28 -1.35 4.63
CA ASN A 774 -25.37 -2.75 4.13
C ASN A 774 -26.58 -3.51 4.72
N GLY A 775 -27.15 -3.00 5.82
CA GLY A 775 -28.38 -3.50 6.44
C GLY A 775 -28.13 -4.58 7.49
N VAL A 776 -29.05 -4.67 8.45
CA VAL A 776 -28.91 -5.53 9.64
C VAL A 776 -28.74 -7.01 9.30
N GLU A 777 -27.59 -7.58 9.65
CA GLU A 777 -27.29 -9.00 9.55
C GLU A 777 -28.25 -9.84 10.41
N VAL A 778 -28.55 -11.05 9.92
CA VAL A 778 -29.41 -12.00 10.61
C VAL A 778 -28.60 -13.25 10.95
N CYS A 779 -28.81 -13.80 12.13
CA CYS A 779 -28.31 -15.15 12.43
C CYS A 779 -29.33 -16.16 11.94
N ASP A 780 -29.05 -16.82 10.80
CA ASP A 780 -29.87 -17.91 10.27
C ASP A 780 -29.15 -19.25 10.45
N ALA A 781 -29.82 -20.20 11.10
CA ALA A 781 -29.32 -21.56 11.34
C ALA A 781 -27.88 -21.66 11.88
N GLY A 782 -27.45 -20.73 12.73
CA GLY A 782 -26.11 -20.68 13.32
C GLY A 782 -25.06 -19.95 12.48
N ARG A 783 -25.47 -19.24 11.42
CA ARG A 783 -24.59 -18.48 10.53
C ARG A 783 -25.07 -17.05 10.35
N CYS A 784 -24.12 -16.13 10.24
CA CYS A 784 -24.41 -14.76 9.88
C CYS A 784 -24.68 -14.66 8.39
N VAL A 785 -25.90 -14.22 8.04
CA VAL A 785 -26.27 -13.83 6.69
C VAL A 785 -26.34 -12.31 6.61
N TYR A 786 -25.77 -11.75 5.54
CA TYR A 786 -25.79 -10.30 5.29
C TYR A 786 -27.21 -9.75 5.30
N GLY A 787 -27.36 -8.52 5.82
CA GLY A 787 -28.63 -7.83 5.74
C GLY A 787 -29.03 -7.46 4.32
N VAL A 788 -30.26 -6.98 4.19
CA VAL A 788 -30.72 -6.33 2.95
C VAL A 788 -30.34 -4.84 3.04
N PRO A 789 -29.54 -4.30 2.10
CA PRO A 789 -29.11 -2.90 2.14
C PRO A 789 -30.26 -1.92 2.33
N VAL A 790 -30.03 -0.92 3.18
CA VAL A 790 -31.07 0.04 3.57
C VAL A 790 -31.42 0.90 2.35
N THR A 791 -32.66 0.75 1.88
CA THR A 791 -33.19 1.54 0.76
C THR A 791 -33.77 2.84 1.30
N CYS A 792 -33.13 3.97 0.97
CA CYS A 792 -33.54 5.30 1.47
C CYS A 792 -34.56 6.05 0.58
N ASP A 793 -34.89 5.49 -0.60
CA ASP A 793 -35.88 6.01 -1.56
C ASP A 793 -37.23 6.34 -0.90
N ASP A 794 -37.59 7.63 -0.79
CA ASP A 794 -38.92 8.07 -0.34
C ASP A 794 -39.94 8.26 -1.47
N GLY A 795 -39.55 8.00 -2.71
CA GLY A 795 -40.40 8.11 -3.90
C GLY A 795 -40.69 9.53 -4.36
N LEU A 796 -39.94 10.54 -3.89
CA LEU A 796 -40.02 11.93 -4.35
C LEU A 796 -38.84 12.24 -5.28
N ALA A 797 -39.09 12.72 -6.50
CA ALA A 797 -38.01 13.04 -7.45
C ALA A 797 -37.17 14.26 -7.01
N CYS A 798 -37.71 15.04 -6.07
CA CYS A 798 -37.15 16.28 -5.53
C CYS A 798 -36.52 16.14 -4.13
N THR A 799 -36.19 14.92 -3.70
CA THR A 799 -35.24 14.62 -2.61
C THR A 799 -33.96 14.01 -3.21
N ASP A 800 -32.91 13.95 -2.40
CA ASP A 800 -31.71 13.15 -2.68
C ASP A 800 -31.63 12.06 -1.62
N ASP A 801 -31.88 10.79 -1.97
CA ASP A 801 -31.95 9.68 -1.02
C ASP A 801 -30.55 9.19 -0.61
N ILE A 802 -30.14 9.47 0.63
CA ILE A 802 -28.77 9.20 1.12
C ILE A 802 -28.83 8.31 2.35
N CYS A 803 -28.10 7.20 2.34
CA CYS A 803 -27.84 6.44 3.56
C CYS A 803 -26.64 7.05 4.30
N ASN A 804 -26.86 7.57 5.52
CA ASN A 804 -25.81 8.17 6.35
C ASN A 804 -25.33 7.18 7.42
N GLU A 805 -24.14 6.64 7.18
CA GLU A 805 -23.45 5.68 8.04
C GLU A 805 -22.99 6.28 9.39
N ASP A 806 -22.53 7.53 9.42
CA ASP A 806 -22.09 8.19 10.67
C ASP A 806 -23.27 8.54 11.61
N ALA A 807 -24.51 8.48 11.10
CA ALA A 807 -25.74 8.80 11.82
C ALA A 807 -26.74 7.63 11.93
N GLU A 808 -26.40 6.45 11.37
CA GLU A 808 -27.23 5.24 11.33
C GLU A 808 -28.67 5.52 10.83
N MET A 809 -28.82 6.34 9.77
CA MET A 809 -30.14 6.72 9.25
C MET A 809 -30.15 7.10 7.76
N CYS A 810 -31.33 7.00 7.14
CA CYS A 810 -31.59 7.64 5.85
C CYS A 810 -31.82 9.15 6.01
N GLU A 811 -31.15 9.93 5.17
CA GLU A 811 -31.32 11.37 5.01
C GLU A 811 -31.83 11.67 3.61
N ASN A 812 -32.97 12.35 3.52
CA ASN A 812 -33.59 12.71 2.24
C ASN A 812 -33.70 14.25 2.13
N PRO A 813 -32.57 14.98 2.06
CA PRO A 813 -32.58 16.44 1.93
C PRO A 813 -33.31 16.89 0.66
N ALA A 814 -34.05 17.99 0.76
CA ALA A 814 -34.78 18.55 -0.37
C ALA A 814 -33.84 19.10 -1.45
N LYS A 815 -34.02 18.63 -2.68
CA LYS A 815 -33.24 18.97 -3.87
C LYS A 815 -33.49 20.42 -4.28
N THR A 816 -32.47 21.26 -4.18
CA THR A 816 -32.60 22.72 -4.39
C THR A 816 -32.13 23.17 -5.78
N CYS A 817 -33.08 23.57 -6.63
CA CYS A 817 -32.81 24.11 -7.96
C CYS A 817 -32.20 25.53 -7.92
N SER A 818 -30.91 25.67 -8.22
CA SER A 818 -30.20 26.96 -8.22
C SER A 818 -29.37 27.16 -9.50
N GLY A 819 -29.73 28.13 -10.35
CA GLY A 819 -28.98 28.41 -11.60
C GLY A 819 -29.31 29.75 -12.26
N PRO A 820 -28.46 30.27 -13.16
CA PRO A 820 -28.64 31.60 -13.77
C PRO A 820 -29.73 31.58 -14.86
N GLY A 821 -30.98 31.77 -14.42
CA GLY A 821 -32.18 31.61 -15.23
C GLY A 821 -33.08 30.45 -14.79
N LEU A 822 -32.85 29.91 -13.59
CA LEU A 822 -33.73 29.00 -12.87
C LEU A 822 -34.05 29.61 -11.51
N SER A 823 -35.32 29.59 -11.10
CA SER A 823 -35.73 30.15 -9.81
C SER A 823 -36.95 29.43 -9.25
N GLY A 824 -36.75 28.56 -8.27
CA GLY A 824 -37.85 27.91 -7.58
C GLY A 824 -37.49 26.59 -6.93
N LEU A 825 -38.52 25.91 -6.46
CA LEU A 825 -38.47 24.52 -6.00
C LEU A 825 -38.33 23.59 -7.22
N CYS A 826 -37.75 22.41 -7.00
CA CYS A 826 -37.86 21.29 -7.92
C CYS A 826 -39.34 20.90 -8.11
N LEU A 827 -39.73 20.48 -9.32
CA LEU A 827 -41.13 20.20 -9.68
C LEU A 827 -41.42 18.70 -9.70
N GLU A 828 -42.24 18.25 -8.75
CA GLU A 828 -42.88 16.94 -8.79
C GLU A 828 -43.96 16.88 -9.91
N PRO A 829 -44.11 15.75 -10.63
CA PRO A 829 -43.43 14.47 -10.45
C PRO A 829 -42.22 14.27 -11.39
N SER A 830 -41.69 15.31 -12.05
CA SER A 830 -40.66 15.14 -13.09
C SER A 830 -39.22 15.32 -12.61
N GLY A 831 -39.02 15.88 -11.40
CA GLY A 831 -37.68 16.17 -10.88
C GLY A 831 -37.01 17.39 -11.54
N ASP A 832 -37.72 18.11 -12.42
CA ASP A 832 -37.16 19.21 -13.21
C ASP A 832 -37.18 20.55 -12.47
N CYS A 833 -36.26 21.45 -12.86
CA CYS A 833 -36.19 22.82 -12.38
C CYS A 833 -36.98 23.80 -13.28
N ALA A 834 -37.66 24.79 -12.68
CA ALA A 834 -38.46 25.76 -13.41
C ALA A 834 -37.64 26.83 -14.19
N CYS A 835 -37.80 26.88 -15.52
CA CYS A 835 -37.14 27.86 -16.41
C CYS A 835 -37.59 29.32 -16.20
N SER A 836 -36.67 30.24 -15.88
CA SER A 836 -36.90 31.69 -15.71
C SER A 836 -35.82 32.58 -16.38
N GLY A 837 -35.72 32.54 -17.72
CA GLY A 837 -34.73 33.34 -18.48
C GLY A 837 -35.17 33.84 -19.86
N SER A 838 -34.39 34.79 -20.41
CA SER A 838 -34.50 35.31 -21.78
C SER A 838 -33.49 34.64 -22.72
N LEU A 839 -33.84 34.53 -24.02
CA LEU A 839 -33.06 33.84 -25.05
C LEU A 839 -31.63 34.41 -25.19
N LYS A 840 -30.64 33.52 -25.29
CA LYS A 840 -29.22 33.84 -25.50
C LYS A 840 -28.72 33.22 -26.81
N LYS A 841 -27.63 33.77 -27.36
CA LYS A 841 -26.87 33.09 -28.43
C LYS A 841 -26.09 31.94 -27.81
N VAL A 842 -26.25 30.75 -28.38
CA VAL A 842 -25.47 29.56 -28.07
C VAL A 842 -24.78 29.12 -29.36
N GLN A 843 -23.47 28.92 -29.29
CA GLN A 843 -22.70 28.30 -30.35
C GLN A 843 -22.52 26.82 -30.00
N VAL A 844 -22.69 25.96 -30.99
CA VAL A 844 -22.52 24.51 -30.86
C VAL A 844 -21.58 24.06 -31.98
N ASP A 845 -20.45 23.49 -31.58
CA ASP A 845 -19.41 22.97 -32.46
C ASP A 845 -19.47 21.44 -32.40
N ILE A 846 -19.77 20.79 -33.54
CA ILE A 846 -19.96 19.34 -33.60
C ILE A 846 -18.80 18.73 -34.37
N VAL A 847 -18.02 17.90 -33.67
CA VAL A 847 -16.87 17.16 -34.19
C VAL A 847 -17.27 15.71 -34.37
N THR A 848 -17.05 15.18 -35.58
CA THR A 848 -17.26 13.76 -35.91
C THR A 848 -15.92 13.08 -36.14
N ASP A 849 -15.95 11.76 -36.30
CA ASP A 849 -14.85 11.01 -36.89
C ASP A 849 -14.80 11.22 -38.43
N ASN A 850 -14.08 10.33 -39.13
CA ASN A 850 -13.94 10.35 -40.58
C ASN A 850 -15.20 9.89 -41.35
N TYR A 851 -16.26 9.42 -40.66
CA TYR A 851 -17.49 8.90 -41.26
C TYR A 851 -18.76 9.63 -40.76
N PRO A 852 -18.83 10.99 -40.86
CA PRO A 852 -19.95 11.81 -40.35
C PRO A 852 -21.35 11.45 -40.87
N GLY A 853 -21.43 10.69 -41.97
CA GLY A 853 -22.70 10.24 -42.55
C GLY A 853 -23.36 9.06 -41.82
N GLU A 854 -22.67 8.43 -40.85
CA GLU A 854 -23.20 7.30 -40.08
C GLU A 854 -23.73 7.71 -38.70
N THR A 855 -23.45 8.95 -38.25
CA THR A 855 -23.87 9.47 -36.93
C THR A 855 -24.98 10.52 -37.06
N THR A 856 -26.12 10.27 -36.43
CA THR A 856 -27.24 11.24 -36.33
C THR A 856 -27.27 11.95 -34.98
N TRP A 857 -27.53 13.27 -34.98
CA TRP A 857 -27.61 14.09 -33.75
C TRP A 857 -28.75 15.12 -33.83
N THR A 858 -29.27 15.57 -32.67
CA THR A 858 -30.44 16.49 -32.58
C THR A 858 -30.36 17.45 -31.38
N VAL A 859 -30.14 18.73 -31.65
CA VAL A 859 -30.05 19.79 -30.64
C VAL A 859 -31.44 20.31 -30.28
N THR A 860 -31.77 20.40 -28.99
CA THR A 860 -33.10 20.82 -28.48
C THR A 860 -33.01 21.98 -27.48
N ASP A 861 -34.03 22.87 -27.44
CA ASP A 861 -34.16 23.90 -26.39
C ASP A 861 -34.97 23.31 -25.23
N LYS A 862 -34.35 23.11 -24.07
CA LYS A 862 -35.04 22.56 -22.88
C LYS A 862 -36.09 23.51 -22.31
N CYS A 863 -35.97 24.80 -22.57
CA CYS A 863 -36.89 25.84 -22.10
C CYS A 863 -37.69 26.50 -23.26
N GLY A 864 -37.69 25.86 -24.44
CA GLY A 864 -38.40 26.28 -25.65
C GLY A 864 -39.60 25.38 -25.97
N SER A 865 -40.32 25.69 -27.06
CA SER A 865 -41.38 24.82 -27.56
C SER A 865 -40.78 23.56 -28.19
N ALA A 866 -41.15 22.39 -27.67
CA ALA A 866 -40.50 21.10 -27.92
C ALA A 866 -40.34 20.78 -29.42
N GLY A 867 -39.08 20.72 -29.85
CA GLY A 867 -38.66 20.39 -31.21
C GLY A 867 -37.14 20.53 -31.34
N ALA A 868 -36.54 19.77 -32.25
CA ALA A 868 -35.13 19.92 -32.58
C ALA A 868 -34.92 21.28 -33.26
N ILE A 869 -34.06 22.12 -32.68
CA ILE A 869 -33.63 23.41 -33.26
C ILE A 869 -32.63 23.17 -34.40
N LEU A 870 -31.87 22.07 -34.31
CA LEU A 870 -30.84 21.67 -35.26
C LEU A 870 -30.71 20.14 -35.27
N SER A 871 -30.39 19.54 -36.41
CA SER A 871 -30.12 18.11 -36.53
C SER A 871 -29.20 17.81 -37.71
N GLY A 872 -28.41 16.74 -37.64
CA GLY A 872 -27.50 16.33 -38.72
C GLY A 872 -27.31 14.81 -38.82
N GLY A 873 -26.59 14.38 -39.87
CA GLY A 873 -26.27 12.96 -40.13
C GLY A 873 -26.41 12.46 -41.58
N THR A 874 -26.46 13.32 -42.60
CA THR A 874 -26.55 12.88 -44.03
C THR A 874 -25.62 13.62 -45.01
N THR A 875 -24.73 14.47 -44.52
CA THR A 875 -23.78 15.23 -45.36
C THR A 875 -22.34 15.00 -44.92
N PRO A 876 -21.38 14.78 -45.84
CA PRO A 876 -19.98 14.53 -45.50
C PRO A 876 -19.26 15.85 -45.16
N LEU A 877 -19.46 16.32 -43.93
CA LEU A 877 -18.71 17.42 -43.33
C LEU A 877 -18.14 16.94 -41.99
N VAL A 878 -16.82 16.98 -41.87
CA VAL A 878 -16.05 16.56 -40.68
C VAL A 878 -16.24 17.53 -39.49
N THR A 879 -16.90 18.66 -39.73
CA THR A 879 -17.27 19.62 -38.66
C THR A 879 -18.51 20.39 -39.08
N ALA A 880 -19.49 20.51 -38.18
CA ALA A 880 -20.67 21.34 -38.36
C ALA A 880 -20.71 22.45 -37.31
N PHE A 881 -20.96 23.68 -37.75
CA PHE A 881 -21.02 24.88 -36.91
C PHE A 881 -22.41 25.49 -36.96
N ALA A 882 -23.03 25.73 -35.80
CA ALA A 882 -24.31 26.41 -35.73
C ALA A 882 -24.37 27.39 -34.56
N VAL A 883 -25.02 28.54 -34.82
CA VAL A 883 -25.32 29.55 -33.80
C VAL A 883 -26.84 29.67 -33.70
N ILE A 884 -27.38 29.25 -32.57
CA ILE A 884 -28.81 29.21 -32.28
C ILE A 884 -29.19 30.21 -31.19
N MET A 885 -30.44 30.65 -31.19
CA MET A 885 -31.02 31.44 -30.10
C MET A 885 -31.88 30.53 -29.24
N ALA A 886 -31.41 30.22 -28.04
CA ALA A 886 -32.05 29.30 -27.12
C ALA A 886 -31.96 29.83 -25.68
N LYS A 887 -32.83 29.34 -24.79
CA LYS A 887 -32.71 29.64 -23.36
C LYS A 887 -31.72 28.69 -22.69
N GLU A 888 -31.85 27.40 -23.00
CA GLU A 888 -30.95 26.34 -22.56
C GLU A 888 -30.91 25.24 -23.64
N VAL A 889 -29.75 24.64 -23.88
CA VAL A 889 -29.54 23.70 -25.00
C VAL A 889 -29.07 22.36 -24.48
N THR A 890 -29.58 21.26 -25.05
CA THR A 890 -29.00 19.92 -24.93
C THR A 890 -28.75 19.37 -26.33
N LEU A 891 -27.61 18.68 -26.50
CA LEU A 891 -27.14 18.08 -27.75
C LEU A 891 -27.67 16.64 -27.91
#